data_AF-A0A1M5ZFM1-F1
#
_entry.id   AF-A0A1M5ZFM1-F1
#
_cell.length_a   1.000
_cell.length_b   1.000
_cell.length_c   1.000
_cell.angle_alpha   90.00
_cell.angle_beta   90.00
_cell.angle_gamma   90.00
#
_symmetry.space_group_name_H-M   'P 1'
#
loop_
_entity.id
_entity.type
_entity.pdbx_description
1 polymer ?
#
loop_
_entity_poly.entity_id
_entity_poly.type
_entity_poly.pdbx_seq_one_letter_code
_entity_poly.pdbx_strand_id
1 'polypeptide(L)'
;MIKKIICIVLMFCLAGSVATVASAAGLTGSGTMTVSQSGIKFIEGFENSSGNGATGAEAENQLAAALQPSTASVNKFIASNNISLTQAQFDALVSFTYNLGSGWTDPSNRISSYLTGGLSKYSEIDIVNAIGIWCHVGKAVNTQLIVRRLAEANLFISGDYNTGDRKYTYVIFDAGKGSMEHDIYFFKYGQPYGTLPGAKLSGYTFAGWYTSNGAVVNAGDIAGDNLTVTAKWTGGAIPQAPANNFPDISANDWFYTYVSDLNKRNVVNGFPDGTFRPASTVSCAEALKLIILAAGYSEQPSTSSSWAGGYLKFAVSKGLIDAAEIPDINGTISRQLIAKIASRALGLAPATVSSPFADTADQYVLSLYSYGVVEGSVSNGSLLFMPDSSITRAEISAIVWRINNLNLEPDPPPATTDPIQNPGTNPGAGDHTNQIQFGSTWLDVLQGVPVNSYDKSAFYLDNGLLRYNSQTVKTKIGVDVSSYQDTIDWQKVKNAGIDFAILRVGFRGYGSSGSMNLDSRFRTNLTGALNAGLKVGVYFFSQAITPQEAIEEADFVLSEISGYDIAYPIVFDWETVGSSSARTAGMSTQMLTQCARAFCGRVAAAGYTPMIYFNMSLGYLKYDLSAVQDYKFWLAQYTATPTFYYDFQMWQYTSSGTVDGIPGNVDMDISFER
;
A
#
# COMPACT_ATOMS: atom_id res chain seq x y z
N MET A 1 -5.94 -37.60 29.51
CA MET A 1 -5.94 -36.56 28.45
C MET A 1 -5.17 -35.28 28.81
N ILE A 2 -4.69 -35.10 30.06
CA ILE A 2 -4.01 -33.87 30.53
C ILE A 2 -2.62 -33.62 29.88
N LYS A 3 -1.94 -34.66 29.39
CA LYS A 3 -0.55 -34.55 28.89
C LYS A 3 -0.34 -33.59 27.71
N LYS A 4 -1.32 -33.43 26.82
CA LYS A 4 -1.21 -32.54 25.65
C LYS A 4 -1.39 -31.06 26.02
N ILE A 5 -2.30 -30.76 26.95
CA ILE A 5 -2.52 -29.41 27.51
C ILE A 5 -1.25 -28.88 28.18
N ILE A 6 -0.56 -29.75 28.92
CA ILE A 6 0.73 -29.44 29.56
C ILE A 6 1.75 -29.00 28.50
N CYS A 7 1.87 -29.74 27.40
CA CYS A 7 2.83 -29.43 26.34
C CYS A 7 2.55 -28.07 25.68
N ILE A 8 1.28 -27.65 25.59
CA ILE A 8 0.85 -26.37 25.01
C ILE A 8 1.25 -25.17 25.87
N VAL A 9 1.01 -25.24 27.19
CA VAL A 9 1.40 -24.17 28.11
C VAL A 9 2.91 -23.95 28.06
N LEU A 10 3.68 -25.01 27.88
CA LEU A 10 5.14 -24.95 27.81
C LEU A 10 5.67 -24.49 26.46
N MET A 11 5.03 -24.90 25.35
CA MET A 11 5.37 -24.39 24.01
C MET A 11 5.13 -22.88 23.88
N PHE A 12 4.16 -22.30 24.62
CA PHE A 12 3.85 -20.86 24.54
C PHE A 12 4.44 -20.00 25.66
N CYS A 13 5.10 -20.61 26.64
CA CYS A 13 6.04 -19.90 27.51
C CYS A 13 7.35 -19.49 26.79
N LEU A 14 7.61 -20.00 25.59
CA LEU A 14 8.90 -19.95 24.86
C LEU A 14 9.35 -18.59 24.31
N ALA A 15 8.74 -17.48 24.70
CA ALA A 15 9.36 -16.19 24.45
C ALA A 15 10.38 -15.76 25.51
N GLY A 16 10.70 -16.62 26.50
CA GLY A 16 11.73 -16.33 27.49
C GLY A 16 12.19 -17.52 28.31
N SER A 17 13.14 -18.31 27.78
CA SER A 17 14.00 -19.26 28.50
C SER A 17 13.36 -20.47 29.22
N VAL A 18 14.16 -21.52 29.38
CA VAL A 18 13.82 -22.74 30.13
C VAL A 18 13.43 -22.46 31.59
N ALA A 19 13.82 -21.30 32.13
CA ALA A 19 13.54 -20.87 33.51
C ALA A 19 12.05 -20.59 33.79
N THR A 20 11.27 -20.08 32.83
CA THR A 20 9.84 -19.80 33.04
C THR A 20 9.02 -21.08 33.14
N VAL A 21 9.40 -22.10 32.36
CA VAL A 21 8.79 -23.43 32.42
C VAL A 21 9.10 -24.11 33.76
N ALA A 22 10.37 -24.05 34.18
CA ALA A 22 10.78 -24.57 35.48
C ALA A 22 10.01 -23.89 36.62
N SER A 23 9.88 -22.55 36.60
CA SER A 23 9.11 -21.82 37.61
C SER A 23 7.61 -22.20 37.63
N ALA A 24 6.96 -22.36 36.47
CA ALA A 24 5.56 -22.78 36.41
C ALA A 24 5.33 -24.22 36.90
N ALA A 25 6.35 -25.06 36.75
CA ALA A 25 6.39 -26.40 37.34
C ALA A 25 6.86 -26.41 38.80
N GLY A 26 7.23 -25.27 39.40
CA GLY A 26 7.74 -25.21 40.78
C GLY A 26 9.16 -25.78 40.96
N LEU A 27 9.96 -25.76 39.89
CA LEU A 27 11.34 -26.24 39.83
C LEU A 27 12.33 -25.08 39.93
N THR A 28 13.52 -25.34 40.50
CA THR A 28 14.62 -24.39 40.66
C THR A 28 15.89 -24.84 39.92
N GLY A 29 16.80 -23.92 39.58
CA GLY A 29 18.08 -24.23 38.91
C GLY A 29 18.15 -23.80 37.43
N SER A 30 19.18 -24.27 36.72
CA SER A 30 19.42 -23.97 35.29
C SER A 30 19.73 -25.26 34.54
N GLY A 31 18.92 -25.58 33.52
CA GLY A 31 19.03 -26.83 32.78
C GLY A 31 18.50 -26.75 31.35
N THR A 32 18.56 -27.89 30.65
CA THR A 32 18.08 -28.05 29.27
C THR A 32 16.83 -28.94 29.21
N MET A 33 15.84 -28.53 28.40
CA MET A 33 14.55 -29.21 28.28
C MET A 33 14.11 -29.24 26.81
N THR A 34 13.44 -30.33 26.42
CA THR A 34 12.75 -30.47 25.13
C THR A 34 11.27 -30.77 25.35
N VAL A 35 10.41 -30.07 24.61
CA VAL A 35 8.95 -30.23 24.68
C VAL A 35 8.47 -30.74 23.32
N SER A 36 7.60 -31.75 23.33
CA SER A 36 7.04 -32.34 22.11
C SER A 36 5.58 -32.70 22.31
N GLN A 37 4.88 -33.06 21.24
CA GLN A 37 3.52 -33.62 21.33
C GLN A 37 3.45 -34.91 22.19
N SER A 38 4.59 -35.58 22.41
CA SER A 38 4.69 -36.81 23.19
C SER A 38 4.96 -36.62 24.69
N GLY A 39 5.21 -35.37 25.12
CA GLY A 39 5.52 -35.04 26.52
C GLY A 39 6.78 -34.18 26.68
N ILE A 40 7.19 -33.99 27.93
CA ILE A 40 8.37 -33.21 28.33
C ILE A 40 9.56 -34.15 28.54
N LYS A 41 10.72 -33.83 27.96
CA LYS A 41 12.00 -34.48 28.26
C LYS A 41 12.99 -33.48 28.84
N PHE A 42 13.42 -33.72 30.08
CA PHE A 42 14.55 -33.01 30.70
C PHE A 42 15.86 -33.68 30.28
N ILE A 43 16.85 -32.85 29.94
CA ILE A 43 18.16 -33.31 29.49
C ILE A 43 19.15 -33.26 30.67
N GLU A 44 19.21 -32.17 31.45
CA GLU A 44 19.98 -32.06 32.72
C GLU A 44 19.72 -30.72 33.44
N GLY A 45 19.80 -30.65 34.79
CA GLY A 45 20.03 -29.38 35.54
C GLY A 45 18.89 -28.71 36.35
N PHE A 46 17.70 -29.31 36.49
CA PHE A 46 16.60 -28.74 37.32
C PHE A 46 16.31 -29.57 38.57
N GLU A 47 16.01 -28.88 39.67
CA GLU A 47 15.71 -29.47 40.99
C GLU A 47 14.25 -29.28 41.38
N ASN A 48 13.67 -30.28 42.05
CA ASN A 48 12.35 -30.20 42.68
C ASN A 48 12.42 -29.54 44.08
N SER A 49 11.27 -29.36 44.73
CA SER A 49 11.18 -28.74 46.07
C SER A 49 11.94 -29.47 47.18
N SER A 50 12.46 -30.68 46.91
CA SER A 50 13.29 -31.46 47.83
C SER A 50 14.80 -31.35 47.51
N GLY A 51 15.20 -30.56 46.51
CA GLY A 51 16.60 -30.40 46.09
C GLY A 51 17.16 -31.55 45.25
N ASN A 52 16.30 -32.43 44.73
CA ASN A 52 16.70 -33.56 43.87
C ASN A 52 16.42 -33.24 42.40
N GLY A 53 17.14 -33.88 41.48
CA GLY A 53 16.85 -33.80 40.04
C GLY A 53 15.40 -34.18 39.73
N ALA A 54 14.64 -33.28 39.11
CA ALA A 54 13.23 -33.50 38.80
C ALA A 54 13.05 -34.44 37.60
N THR A 55 12.17 -35.43 37.71
CA THR A 55 11.81 -36.30 36.58
C THR A 55 10.77 -35.62 35.67
N GLY A 56 10.72 -36.00 34.39
CA GLY A 56 9.70 -35.50 33.46
C GLY A 56 8.26 -35.75 33.92
N ALA A 57 8.02 -36.87 34.61
CA ALA A 57 6.69 -37.21 35.14
C ALA A 57 6.28 -36.34 36.33
N GLU A 58 7.21 -35.95 37.20
CA GLU A 58 6.93 -35.07 38.33
C GLU A 58 6.57 -33.66 37.87
N ALA A 59 7.30 -33.11 36.90
CA ALA A 59 6.99 -31.81 36.30
C ALA A 59 5.63 -31.83 35.55
N GLU A 60 5.32 -32.91 34.82
CA GLU A 60 4.00 -33.10 34.21
C GLU A 60 2.89 -33.07 35.27
N ASN A 61 3.07 -33.73 36.41
CA ASN A 61 2.07 -33.78 37.48
C ASN A 61 1.89 -32.42 38.18
N GLN A 62 2.98 -31.68 38.42
CA GLN A 62 2.90 -30.35 38.99
C GLN A 62 2.20 -29.36 38.05
N LEU A 63 2.49 -29.42 36.75
CA LEU A 63 1.79 -28.58 35.78
C LEU A 63 0.33 -29.00 35.58
N ALA A 64 0.04 -30.30 35.60
CA ALA A 64 -1.34 -30.81 35.62
C ALA A 64 -2.14 -30.22 36.80
N ALA A 65 -1.53 -30.17 37.98
CA ALA A 65 -2.14 -29.62 39.18
C ALA A 65 -2.37 -28.10 39.05
N ALA A 66 -1.38 -27.36 38.52
CA ALA A 66 -1.49 -25.92 38.27
C ALA A 66 -2.63 -25.56 37.29
N LEU A 67 -2.94 -26.45 36.35
CA LEU A 67 -3.99 -26.26 35.34
C LEU A 67 -5.38 -26.68 35.81
N GLN A 68 -5.53 -27.33 36.98
CA GLN A 68 -6.82 -27.80 37.48
C GLN A 68 -7.88 -26.68 37.57
N PRO A 69 -7.58 -25.47 38.11
CA PRO A 69 -8.57 -24.40 38.17
C PRO A 69 -9.08 -23.96 36.79
N SER A 70 -8.17 -23.79 35.83
CA SER A 70 -8.49 -23.43 34.44
C SER A 70 -9.31 -24.53 33.76
N THR A 71 -8.92 -25.79 33.95
CA THR A 71 -9.64 -26.98 33.46
C THR A 71 -11.07 -27.02 34.00
N ALA A 72 -11.25 -26.81 35.31
CA ALA A 72 -12.55 -26.79 35.96
C ALA A 72 -13.43 -25.65 35.42
N SER A 73 -12.85 -24.46 35.21
CA SER A 73 -13.56 -23.31 34.64
C SER A 73 -14.07 -23.58 33.22
N VAL A 74 -13.21 -24.13 32.35
CA VAL A 74 -13.59 -24.49 30.97
C VAL A 74 -14.68 -25.55 30.96
N ASN A 75 -14.51 -26.62 31.76
CA ASN A 75 -15.53 -27.68 31.89
C ASN A 75 -16.87 -27.15 32.38
N LYS A 76 -16.87 -26.25 33.36
CA LYS A 76 -18.09 -25.60 33.86
C LYS A 76 -18.78 -24.83 32.75
N PHE A 77 -18.04 -24.00 32.00
CA PHE A 77 -18.61 -23.23 30.89
C PHE A 77 -19.22 -24.13 29.82
N ILE A 78 -18.52 -25.18 29.41
CA ILE A 78 -18.97 -26.13 28.40
C ILE A 78 -20.25 -26.85 28.86
N ALA A 79 -20.27 -27.34 30.09
CA ALA A 79 -21.43 -28.03 30.66
C ALA A 79 -22.64 -27.11 30.80
N SER A 80 -22.45 -25.87 31.29
CA SER A 80 -23.53 -24.89 31.46
C SER A 80 -24.17 -24.44 30.15
N ASN A 81 -23.45 -24.54 29.03
CA ASN A 81 -23.92 -24.08 27.72
C ASN A 81 -24.14 -25.22 26.72
N ASN A 82 -24.01 -26.48 27.14
CA ASN A 82 -24.15 -27.68 26.31
C ASN A 82 -23.29 -27.64 25.03
N ILE A 83 -22.03 -27.22 25.17
CA ILE A 83 -21.08 -27.09 24.05
C ILE A 83 -20.34 -28.42 23.87
N SER A 84 -20.02 -28.79 22.62
CA SER A 84 -19.10 -29.89 22.31
C SER A 84 -17.85 -29.32 21.65
N LEU A 85 -16.69 -29.61 22.23
CA LEU A 85 -15.39 -29.18 21.70
C LEU A 85 -14.55 -30.37 21.26
N THR A 86 -13.72 -30.17 20.25
CA THR A 86 -12.59 -31.07 20.01
C THR A 86 -11.59 -30.96 21.15
N GLN A 87 -10.71 -31.97 21.28
CA GLN A 87 -9.65 -31.91 22.29
C GLN A 87 -8.75 -30.69 22.10
N ALA A 88 -8.40 -30.32 20.86
CA ALA A 88 -7.56 -29.16 20.60
C ALA A 88 -8.21 -27.84 21.01
N GLN A 89 -9.51 -27.68 20.75
CA GLN A 89 -10.28 -26.52 21.20
C GLN A 89 -10.36 -26.44 22.72
N PHE A 90 -10.58 -27.58 23.39
CA PHE A 90 -10.55 -27.65 24.84
C PHE A 90 -9.18 -27.25 25.39
N ASP A 91 -8.11 -27.82 24.84
CA ASP A 91 -6.74 -27.56 25.27
C ASP A 91 -6.35 -26.08 25.09
N ALA A 92 -6.73 -25.48 23.95
CA ALA A 92 -6.53 -24.07 23.68
C ALA A 92 -7.26 -23.17 24.69
N LEU A 93 -8.52 -23.48 25.02
CA LEU A 93 -9.28 -22.72 26.02
C LEU A 93 -8.73 -22.88 27.44
N VAL A 94 -8.21 -24.06 27.80
CA VAL A 94 -7.55 -24.25 29.10
C VAL A 94 -6.28 -23.41 29.19
N SER A 95 -5.46 -23.39 28.13
CA SER A 95 -4.28 -22.53 28.05
C SER A 95 -4.65 -21.04 28.13
N PHE A 96 -5.66 -20.63 27.35
CA PHE A 96 -6.20 -19.27 27.33
C PHE A 96 -6.68 -18.83 28.71
N THR A 97 -7.41 -19.71 29.41
CA THR A 97 -7.93 -19.48 30.78
C THR A 97 -6.83 -19.46 31.83
N TYR A 98 -5.79 -20.27 31.69
CA TYR A 98 -4.65 -20.25 32.59
C TYR A 98 -3.90 -18.91 32.53
N ASN A 99 -3.71 -18.37 31.31
CA ASN A 99 -2.98 -17.13 31.11
C ASN A 99 -3.78 -15.86 31.44
N LEU A 100 -5.10 -15.85 31.26
CA LEU A 100 -5.93 -14.64 31.40
C LEU A 100 -7.02 -14.73 32.48
N GLY A 101 -7.21 -15.91 33.06
CA GLY A 101 -8.38 -16.19 33.89
C GLY A 101 -9.65 -16.45 33.07
N SER A 102 -10.77 -16.59 33.78
CA SER A 102 -12.05 -17.05 33.21
C SER A 102 -12.95 -15.92 32.68
N GLY A 103 -12.46 -14.68 32.61
CA GLY A 103 -13.26 -13.51 32.22
C GLY A 103 -13.89 -13.63 30.83
N TRP A 104 -13.22 -14.34 29.92
CA TRP A 104 -13.72 -14.60 28.57
C TRP A 104 -15.06 -15.34 28.52
N THR A 105 -15.45 -16.04 29.59
CA THR A 105 -16.70 -16.80 29.68
C THR A 105 -17.95 -15.92 29.74
N ASP A 106 -17.80 -14.62 30.04
CA ASP A 106 -18.92 -13.66 30.00
C ASP A 106 -19.57 -13.64 28.60
N PRO A 107 -20.91 -13.79 28.48
CA PRO A 107 -21.61 -13.84 27.20
C PRO A 107 -21.44 -12.59 26.31
N SER A 108 -21.04 -11.44 26.89
CA SER A 108 -20.74 -10.23 26.14
C SER A 108 -19.44 -10.32 25.34
N ASN A 109 -18.56 -11.27 25.66
CA ASN A 109 -17.30 -11.47 24.94
C ASN A 109 -17.50 -12.31 23.68
N ARG A 110 -16.82 -11.92 22.59
CA ARG A 110 -16.91 -12.57 21.28
C ARG A 110 -16.67 -14.07 21.32
N ILE A 111 -15.63 -14.53 22.00
CA ILE A 111 -15.33 -15.97 22.05
C ILE A 111 -16.42 -16.79 22.76
N SER A 112 -17.02 -16.25 23.84
CA SER A 112 -18.13 -16.90 24.54
C SER A 112 -19.41 -16.93 23.69
N SER A 113 -19.74 -15.80 23.05
CA SER A 113 -20.90 -15.72 22.16
C SER A 113 -20.74 -16.59 20.90
N TYR A 114 -19.51 -16.77 20.39
CA TYR A 114 -19.25 -17.64 19.25
C TYR A 114 -19.38 -19.11 19.61
N LEU A 115 -18.85 -19.49 20.77
CA LEU A 115 -18.94 -20.85 21.32
C LEU A 115 -20.39 -21.25 21.60
N THR A 116 -21.19 -20.36 22.18
CA THR A 116 -22.61 -20.61 22.49
C THR A 116 -23.52 -20.49 21.25
N GLY A 117 -23.19 -19.60 20.32
CA GLY A 117 -23.96 -19.37 19.09
C GLY A 117 -23.67 -20.38 17.96
N GLY A 118 -22.60 -21.16 18.09
CA GLY A 118 -22.15 -22.15 17.11
C GLY A 118 -21.01 -21.63 16.22
N LEU A 119 -19.82 -22.22 16.37
CA LEU A 119 -18.58 -21.78 15.71
C LEU A 119 -18.64 -21.80 14.18
N SER A 120 -19.45 -22.67 13.58
CA SER A 120 -19.56 -22.81 12.11
C SER A 120 -20.13 -21.58 11.39
N LYS A 121 -20.69 -20.62 12.14
CA LYS A 121 -21.21 -19.35 11.60
C LYS A 121 -20.15 -18.29 11.38
N TYR A 122 -18.95 -18.50 11.92
CA TYR A 122 -17.89 -17.51 11.95
C TYR A 122 -16.73 -17.96 11.08
N SER A 123 -16.09 -17.01 10.41
CA SER A 123 -14.91 -17.30 9.62
C SER A 123 -13.71 -17.60 10.54
N GLU A 124 -12.67 -18.19 9.95
CA GLU A 124 -11.39 -18.39 10.65
C GLU A 124 -10.87 -17.10 11.28
N ILE A 125 -10.92 -15.98 10.55
CA ILE A 125 -10.38 -14.70 11.02
C ILE A 125 -11.23 -14.08 12.13
N ASP A 126 -12.54 -14.36 12.17
CA ASP A 126 -13.41 -13.96 13.28
C ASP A 126 -12.99 -14.66 14.57
N ILE A 127 -12.72 -15.98 14.50
CA ILE A 127 -12.27 -16.78 15.64
C ILE A 127 -10.89 -16.31 16.12
N VAL A 128 -9.98 -16.03 15.19
CA VAL A 128 -8.66 -15.46 15.53
C VAL A 128 -8.82 -14.13 16.23
N ASN A 129 -9.67 -13.23 15.75
CA ASN A 129 -9.91 -11.95 16.42
C ASN A 129 -10.60 -12.10 17.78
N ALA A 130 -11.49 -13.10 17.97
CA ALA A 130 -12.17 -13.33 19.24
C ALA A 130 -11.21 -13.77 20.37
N ILE A 131 -10.15 -14.51 20.03
CA ILE A 131 -9.10 -14.96 20.97
C ILE A 131 -7.95 -13.94 21.03
N GLY A 132 -7.55 -13.43 19.87
CA GLY A 132 -6.38 -12.59 19.61
C GLY A 132 -6.38 -11.26 20.36
N ILE A 133 -7.55 -10.64 20.51
CA ILE A 133 -7.68 -9.31 21.14
C ILE A 133 -7.27 -9.29 22.61
N TRP A 134 -7.22 -10.44 23.28
CA TRP A 134 -6.91 -10.54 24.69
C TRP A 134 -5.40 -10.53 24.98
N CYS A 135 -4.74 -9.44 24.59
CA CYS A 135 -3.28 -9.35 24.65
C CYS A 135 -2.78 -8.13 25.44
N HIS A 136 -3.61 -7.55 26.31
CA HIS A 136 -3.26 -6.34 27.06
C HIS A 136 -2.65 -6.65 28.43
N VAL A 137 -1.71 -5.79 28.85
CA VAL A 137 -1.30 -5.63 30.25
C VAL A 137 -1.69 -4.22 30.68
N GLY A 138 -2.69 -4.10 31.56
CA GLY A 138 -3.34 -2.82 31.81
C GLY A 138 -4.08 -2.33 30.55
N LYS A 139 -3.76 -1.12 30.07
CA LYS A 139 -4.34 -0.54 28.84
C LYS A 139 -3.49 -0.74 27.58
N ALA A 140 -2.29 -1.32 27.71
CA ALA A 140 -1.35 -1.43 26.60
C ALA A 140 -1.34 -2.84 26.02
N VAL A 141 -1.36 -2.94 24.69
CA VAL A 141 -1.12 -4.18 23.96
C VAL A 141 0.30 -4.70 24.25
N ASN A 142 0.42 -5.98 24.58
CA ASN A 142 1.68 -6.65 24.87
C ASN A 142 2.02 -7.65 23.77
N THR A 143 3.12 -7.42 23.04
CA THR A 143 3.54 -8.24 21.90
C THR A 143 3.84 -9.69 22.26
N GLN A 144 4.27 -9.97 23.50
CA GLN A 144 4.48 -11.34 23.98
C GLN A 144 3.16 -12.08 24.21
N LEU A 145 2.10 -11.36 24.58
CA LEU A 145 0.75 -11.93 24.68
C LEU A 145 0.15 -12.17 23.29
N ILE A 146 0.43 -11.31 22.30
CA ILE A 146 -0.03 -11.50 20.92
C ILE A 146 0.43 -12.86 20.36
N VAL A 147 1.74 -13.15 20.48
CA VAL A 147 2.31 -14.42 20.01
C VAL A 147 1.59 -15.60 20.65
N ARG A 148 1.30 -15.49 21.96
CA ARG A 148 0.56 -16.52 22.70
C ARG A 148 -0.88 -16.67 22.20
N ARG A 149 -1.61 -15.57 22.03
CA ARG A 149 -3.02 -15.60 21.60
C ARG A 149 -3.16 -16.18 20.18
N LEU A 150 -2.27 -15.80 19.27
CA LEU A 150 -2.26 -16.35 17.91
C LEU A 150 -2.05 -17.86 17.91
N ALA A 151 -1.25 -18.36 18.84
CA ALA A 151 -0.96 -19.76 18.89
C ALA A 151 -2.07 -20.60 19.54
N GLU A 152 -2.74 -20.06 20.58
CA GLU A 152 -3.98 -20.63 21.11
C GLU A 152 -5.08 -20.63 20.03
N ALA A 153 -5.21 -19.55 19.25
CA ALA A 153 -6.14 -19.49 18.13
C ALA A 153 -5.81 -20.53 17.04
N ASN A 154 -4.54 -20.67 16.66
CA ASN A 154 -4.11 -21.68 15.69
C ASN A 154 -4.43 -23.10 16.16
N LEU A 155 -4.13 -23.41 17.42
CA LEU A 155 -4.47 -24.69 18.02
C LEU A 155 -5.98 -24.92 18.02
N PHE A 156 -6.75 -23.90 18.41
CA PHE A 156 -8.20 -23.96 18.47
C PHE A 156 -8.84 -24.24 17.10
N ILE A 157 -8.27 -23.67 16.04
CA ILE A 157 -8.80 -23.76 14.67
C ILE A 157 -8.34 -25.04 13.98
N SER A 158 -7.03 -25.30 13.99
CA SER A 158 -6.40 -26.31 13.13
C SER A 158 -6.03 -27.59 13.88
N GLY A 159 -6.00 -27.56 15.21
CA GLY A 159 -5.43 -28.64 16.01
C GLY A 159 -3.92 -28.82 15.83
N ASP A 160 -3.26 -27.91 15.10
CA ASP A 160 -1.82 -27.93 14.88
C ASP A 160 -1.10 -27.27 16.06
N TYR A 161 -0.09 -27.98 16.55
CA TYR A 161 0.76 -27.57 17.66
C TYR A 161 2.05 -26.88 17.18
N ASN A 162 2.29 -26.83 15.86
CA ASN A 162 3.45 -26.18 15.25
C ASN A 162 3.14 -24.75 14.78
N THR A 163 4.10 -23.84 14.95
CA THR A 163 3.97 -22.40 14.61
C THR A 163 4.85 -21.95 13.44
N GLY A 164 5.32 -22.89 12.60
CA GLY A 164 6.42 -22.67 11.66
C GLY A 164 6.21 -21.59 10.59
N ASP A 165 4.96 -21.35 10.18
CA ASP A 165 4.64 -20.38 9.12
C ASP A 165 3.79 -19.20 9.64
N ARG A 166 4.10 -18.00 9.16
CA ARG A 166 3.34 -16.77 9.47
C ARG A 166 1.98 -16.78 8.77
N LYS A 167 0.94 -17.29 9.44
CA LYS A 167 -0.45 -17.32 8.94
C LYS A 167 -1.18 -15.99 9.08
N TYR A 168 -0.82 -15.20 10.08
CA TYR A 168 -1.49 -13.95 10.40
C TYR A 168 -0.51 -12.81 10.61
N THR A 169 -1.00 -11.61 10.35
CA THR A 169 -0.41 -10.36 10.80
C THR A 169 -1.40 -9.64 11.69
N TYR A 170 -0.95 -8.63 12.43
CA TYR A 170 -1.82 -7.81 13.26
C TYR A 170 -1.61 -6.32 13.01
N VAL A 171 -2.67 -5.56 13.22
CA VAL A 171 -2.64 -4.10 13.22
C VAL A 171 -3.13 -3.61 14.58
N ILE A 172 -2.32 -2.77 15.23
CA ILE A 172 -2.69 -2.02 16.43
C ILE A 172 -3.25 -0.68 15.98
N PHE A 173 -4.46 -0.36 16.44
CA PHE A 173 -5.23 0.82 16.07
C PHE A 173 -5.27 1.81 17.25
N ASP A 174 -4.57 2.92 17.10
CA ASP A 174 -4.58 4.03 18.04
C ASP A 174 -5.64 5.06 17.62
N ALA A 175 -6.79 5.08 18.30
CA ALA A 175 -7.84 6.06 18.02
C ALA A 175 -7.45 7.52 18.38
N GLY A 176 -6.29 7.75 19.00
CA GLY A 176 -5.86 9.05 19.48
C GLY A 176 -6.81 9.59 20.55
N LYS A 177 -7.49 10.71 20.26
CA LYS A 177 -8.52 11.28 21.15
C LYS A 177 -9.88 10.59 21.03
N GLY A 178 -10.07 9.75 20.01
CA GLY A 178 -11.32 9.02 19.76
C GLY A 178 -11.48 7.76 20.61
N SER A 179 -12.53 7.01 20.33
CA SER A 179 -12.81 5.71 20.93
C SER A 179 -13.09 4.65 19.87
N MET A 180 -12.82 3.40 20.21
CA MET A 180 -13.13 2.22 19.39
C MET A 180 -13.40 1.01 20.29
N GLU A 181 -13.94 -0.07 19.72
CA GLU A 181 -14.32 -1.28 20.46
C GLU A 181 -13.08 -2.07 20.93
N HIS A 182 -12.14 -2.32 20.01
CA HIS A 182 -10.85 -2.98 20.28
C HIS A 182 -9.75 -2.24 19.53
N ASP A 183 -8.55 -2.16 20.10
CA ASP A 183 -7.39 -1.44 19.57
C ASP A 183 -6.38 -2.37 18.85
N ILE A 184 -6.75 -3.63 18.62
CA ILE A 184 -5.94 -4.59 17.86
C ILE A 184 -6.85 -5.52 17.05
N TYR A 185 -6.49 -5.76 15.79
CA TYR A 185 -7.12 -6.77 14.94
C TYR A 185 -6.09 -7.58 14.17
N PHE A 186 -6.47 -8.81 13.83
CA PHE A 186 -5.67 -9.79 13.12
C PHE A 186 -6.22 -9.99 11.72
N PHE A 187 -5.30 -10.21 10.77
CA PHE A 187 -5.58 -10.37 9.35
C PHE A 187 -4.77 -11.54 8.80
N LYS A 188 -5.30 -12.21 7.77
CA LYS A 188 -4.57 -13.29 7.10
C LYS A 188 -3.37 -12.70 6.35
N TYR A 189 -2.18 -13.23 6.62
CA TYR A 189 -0.95 -12.75 5.98
C TYR A 189 -1.02 -12.94 4.46
N GLY A 190 -0.64 -11.90 3.70
CA GLY A 190 -0.64 -11.92 2.24
C GLY A 190 -2.04 -11.82 1.59
N GLN A 191 -3.08 -11.47 2.35
CA GLN A 191 -4.43 -11.21 1.84
C GLN A 191 -4.80 -9.74 2.09
N PRO A 192 -5.75 -9.15 1.33
CA PRO A 192 -6.27 -7.82 1.64
C PRO A 192 -6.79 -7.72 3.09
N TYR A 193 -6.61 -6.57 3.74
CA TYR A 193 -7.14 -6.34 5.09
C TYR A 193 -8.65 -6.55 5.18
N GLY A 194 -9.39 -6.30 4.11
CA GLY A 194 -10.85 -6.35 4.12
C GLY A 194 -11.42 -5.26 5.03
N THR A 195 -12.41 -5.58 5.85
CA THR A 195 -13.04 -4.57 6.72
C THR A 195 -12.10 -4.12 7.84
N LEU A 196 -11.70 -2.85 7.81
CA LEU A 196 -10.99 -2.20 8.92
C LEU A 196 -11.97 -1.69 9.98
N PRO A 197 -11.62 -1.74 11.28
CA PRO A 197 -12.46 -1.20 12.35
C PRO A 197 -12.63 0.32 12.21
N GLY A 198 -13.77 0.88 12.57
CA GLY A 198 -13.94 2.33 12.64
C GLY A 198 -13.54 2.89 14.02
N ALA A 199 -13.20 4.18 14.06
CA ALA A 199 -13.09 4.93 15.32
C ALA A 199 -14.12 6.06 15.36
N LYS A 200 -14.48 6.52 16.57
CA LYS A 200 -15.41 7.64 16.78
C LYS A 200 -14.78 8.75 17.61
N LEU A 201 -14.95 10.00 17.20
CA LEU A 201 -14.58 11.18 17.99
C LEU A 201 -15.69 12.23 17.83
N SER A 202 -16.29 12.65 18.94
CA SER A 202 -17.39 13.61 18.93
C SER A 202 -16.97 14.95 18.31
N GLY A 203 -17.67 15.38 17.25
CA GLY A 203 -17.40 16.64 16.54
C GLY A 203 -16.34 16.55 15.43
N TYR A 204 -15.86 15.35 15.10
CA TYR A 204 -14.81 15.11 14.11
C TYR A 204 -15.23 13.99 13.16
N THR A 205 -14.79 14.06 11.90
CA THR A 205 -15.00 12.99 10.92
C THR A 205 -13.79 12.06 10.93
N PHE A 206 -14.04 10.75 11.03
CA PHE A 206 -12.98 9.76 10.90
C PHE A 206 -12.47 9.74 9.46
N ALA A 207 -11.23 10.18 9.27
CA ALA A 207 -10.60 10.33 7.95
C ALA A 207 -9.82 9.09 7.52
N GLY A 208 -9.85 8.03 8.32
CA GLY A 208 -9.15 6.77 8.08
C GLY A 208 -8.01 6.50 9.05
N TRP A 209 -7.37 5.35 8.83
CA TRP A 209 -6.22 4.90 9.58
C TRP A 209 -4.94 5.27 8.87
N TYR A 210 -3.96 5.75 9.63
CA TYR A 210 -2.70 6.21 9.08
C TYR A 210 -1.55 5.59 9.83
N THR A 211 -0.55 5.10 9.12
CA THR A 211 0.67 4.61 9.79
C THR A 211 1.46 5.80 10.37
N SER A 212 2.50 5.51 11.17
CA SER A 212 3.35 6.54 11.79
C SER A 212 4.02 7.50 10.78
N ASN A 213 4.17 7.08 9.52
CA ASN A 213 4.71 7.94 8.45
C ASN A 213 3.64 8.75 7.69
N GLY A 214 2.37 8.66 8.11
CA GLY A 214 1.28 9.43 7.50
C GLY A 214 0.65 8.80 6.25
N ALA A 215 0.98 7.56 5.88
CA ALA A 215 0.29 6.80 4.82
C ALA A 215 -1.07 6.25 5.28
N VAL A 216 -2.10 6.35 4.44
CA VAL A 216 -3.44 5.78 4.67
C VAL A 216 -3.39 4.24 4.59
N VAL A 217 -4.14 3.55 5.44
CA VAL A 217 -4.38 2.10 5.37
C VAL A 217 -5.83 1.86 4.99
N ASN A 218 -6.03 1.14 3.88
CA ASN A 218 -7.32 0.87 3.27
C ASN A 218 -7.66 -0.62 3.30
N ALA A 219 -8.95 -0.92 3.15
CA ALA A 219 -9.47 -2.28 3.10
C ALA A 219 -8.83 -3.16 2.00
N GLY A 220 -8.43 -2.55 0.88
CA GLY A 220 -7.82 -3.25 -0.24
C GLY A 220 -6.33 -3.54 -0.06
N ASP A 221 -5.65 -2.93 0.92
CA ASP A 221 -4.20 -3.10 1.08
C ASP A 221 -3.88 -4.52 1.58
N ILE A 222 -2.78 -5.08 1.10
CA ILE A 222 -2.35 -6.42 1.49
C ILE A 222 -1.77 -6.40 2.90
N ALA A 223 -2.31 -7.27 3.75
CA ALA A 223 -1.87 -7.47 5.12
C ALA A 223 -0.50 -8.16 5.15
N GLY A 224 0.56 -7.35 5.13
CA GLY A 224 1.96 -7.75 5.19
C GLY A 224 2.48 -7.80 6.61
N ASP A 225 3.40 -6.89 6.95
CA ASP A 225 4.02 -6.84 8.28
C ASP A 225 3.07 -6.35 9.39
N ASN A 226 3.49 -6.54 10.64
CA ASN A 226 2.71 -6.07 11.79
C ASN A 226 2.76 -4.54 11.79
N LEU A 227 1.64 -3.89 12.06
CA LEU A 227 1.50 -2.45 11.89
C LEU A 227 0.92 -1.80 13.14
N THR A 228 1.29 -0.54 13.36
CA THR A 228 0.54 0.36 14.24
C THR A 228 0.05 1.52 13.39
N VAL A 229 -1.25 1.81 13.48
CA VAL A 229 -1.90 2.91 12.79
C VAL A 229 -2.60 3.81 13.78
N THR A 230 -2.64 5.11 13.48
CA THR A 230 -3.33 6.13 14.26
C THR A 230 -4.49 6.68 13.45
N ALA A 231 -5.63 6.90 14.11
CA ALA A 231 -6.79 7.54 13.51
C ALA A 231 -6.43 8.98 13.13
N LYS A 232 -6.65 9.36 11.87
CA LYS A 232 -6.75 10.78 11.54
C LYS A 232 -8.19 11.22 11.53
N TRP A 233 -8.34 12.49 11.92
CA TRP A 233 -9.62 13.15 12.05
C TRP A 233 -9.59 14.35 11.14
N THR A 234 -10.58 14.46 10.27
CA THR A 234 -10.82 15.69 9.51
C THR A 234 -11.83 16.54 10.25
N GLY A 235 -11.54 17.82 10.29
CA GLY A 235 -12.28 18.81 11.06
C GLY A 235 -11.55 19.18 12.33
N GLY A 236 -11.43 20.48 12.55
CA GLY A 236 -10.93 21.13 13.76
C GLY A 236 -11.50 22.53 13.64
N ALA A 237 -12.64 22.76 14.28
CA ALA A 237 -13.56 23.85 13.99
C ALA A 237 -13.79 24.07 12.47
N ILE A 238 -14.52 23.16 11.82
CA ILE A 238 -15.27 23.57 10.62
C ILE A 238 -16.61 24.09 11.15
N PRO A 239 -17.16 25.23 10.65
CA PRO A 239 -18.58 25.48 10.81
C PRO A 239 -19.31 24.19 10.47
N GLN A 240 -20.23 23.79 11.35
CA GLN A 240 -21.21 22.72 11.14
C GLN A 240 -21.37 22.40 9.65
N ALA A 241 -21.16 21.14 9.25
CA ALA A 241 -21.43 20.67 7.88
C ALA A 241 -22.68 21.40 7.37
N PRO A 242 -22.64 22.03 6.17
CA PRO A 242 -23.72 22.91 5.72
C PRO A 242 -25.04 22.21 5.99
N ALA A 243 -25.91 22.87 6.75
CA ALA A 243 -27.10 22.25 7.33
C ALA A 243 -27.76 21.37 6.26
N ASN A 244 -27.79 20.06 6.51
CA ASN A 244 -28.51 19.16 5.65
C ASN A 244 -29.98 19.59 5.69
N ASN A 245 -30.52 19.98 4.53
CA ASN A 245 -31.90 20.44 4.41
C ASN A 245 -32.89 19.29 4.26
N PHE A 246 -32.41 18.04 4.20
CA PHE A 246 -33.23 16.85 3.97
C PHE A 246 -33.47 16.08 5.27
N PRO A 247 -34.74 15.89 5.71
CA PRO A 247 -35.05 15.22 6.97
C PRO A 247 -34.77 13.70 6.93
N ASP A 248 -34.53 13.13 5.76
CA ASP A 248 -34.27 11.71 5.51
C ASP A 248 -32.79 11.38 5.26
N ILE A 249 -31.88 12.31 5.62
CA ILE A 249 -30.43 12.07 5.61
C ILE A 249 -29.86 12.34 7.01
N SER A 250 -29.21 11.33 7.56
CA SER A 250 -28.50 11.39 8.84
C SER A 250 -27.04 11.76 8.65
N ALA A 251 -26.45 12.48 9.61
CA ALA A 251 -25.01 12.78 9.62
C ALA A 251 -24.12 11.53 9.68
N ASN A 252 -24.69 10.37 10.02
CA ASN A 252 -23.99 9.08 10.05
C ASN A 252 -24.11 8.29 8.73
N ASP A 253 -24.89 8.79 7.76
CA ASP A 253 -25.02 8.10 6.47
C ASP A 253 -23.74 8.24 5.64
N TRP A 254 -23.32 7.16 5.00
CA TRP A 254 -22.08 7.13 4.20
C TRP A 254 -22.08 8.15 3.04
N PHE A 255 -23.26 8.52 2.57
CA PHE A 255 -23.46 9.50 1.49
C PHE A 255 -23.71 10.94 1.98
N TYR A 256 -23.74 11.18 3.29
CA TYR A 256 -24.10 12.48 3.87
C TYR A 256 -23.30 13.63 3.24
N THR A 257 -21.97 13.52 3.24
CA THR A 257 -21.07 14.56 2.72
C THR A 257 -21.28 14.81 1.22
N TYR A 258 -21.45 13.75 0.43
CA TYR A 258 -21.64 13.87 -1.02
C TYR A 258 -22.92 14.63 -1.35
N VAL A 259 -24.02 14.26 -0.68
CA VAL A 259 -25.33 14.87 -0.93
C VAL A 259 -25.39 16.29 -0.41
N SER A 260 -24.90 16.56 0.80
CA SER A 260 -24.92 17.91 1.38
C SER A 260 -24.09 18.91 0.58
N ASP A 261 -22.92 18.49 0.08
CA ASP A 261 -22.06 19.35 -0.74
C ASP A 261 -22.65 19.59 -2.14
N LEU A 262 -23.14 18.54 -2.82
CA LEU A 262 -23.81 18.69 -4.11
C LEU A 262 -25.08 19.54 -4.01
N ASN A 263 -25.83 19.44 -2.90
CA ASN A 263 -27.01 20.28 -2.68
C ASN A 263 -26.63 21.75 -2.46
N LYS A 264 -25.60 22.02 -1.67
CA LYS A 264 -25.06 23.38 -1.50
C LYS A 264 -24.62 24.00 -2.84
N ARG A 265 -24.06 23.18 -3.74
CA ARG A 265 -23.65 23.59 -5.09
C ARG A 265 -24.80 23.62 -6.12
N ASN A 266 -26.03 23.34 -5.69
CA ASN A 266 -27.23 23.23 -6.54
C ASN A 266 -27.11 22.19 -7.67
N VAL A 267 -26.25 21.17 -7.49
CA VAL A 267 -26.08 20.07 -8.45
C VAL A 267 -27.17 19.01 -8.27
N VAL A 268 -27.51 18.69 -7.01
CA VAL A 268 -28.62 17.79 -6.68
C VAL A 268 -29.63 18.49 -5.78
N ASN A 269 -30.91 18.24 -6.03
CA ASN A 269 -32.03 18.79 -5.25
C ASN A 269 -32.92 17.68 -4.71
N GLY A 270 -33.62 17.96 -3.62
CA GLY A 270 -34.65 17.09 -3.07
C GLY A 270 -36.00 17.25 -3.77
N PHE A 271 -36.97 16.51 -3.26
CA PHE A 271 -38.35 16.52 -3.72
C PHE A 271 -39.12 17.70 -3.09
N PRO A 272 -40.28 18.08 -3.67
CA PRO A 272 -41.12 19.16 -3.11
C PRO A 272 -41.58 18.95 -1.67
N ASP A 273 -41.55 17.71 -1.17
CA ASP A 273 -41.84 17.37 0.23
C ASP A 273 -40.66 17.58 1.19
N GLY A 274 -39.54 18.08 0.68
CA GLY A 274 -38.32 18.35 1.44
C GLY A 274 -37.40 17.14 1.62
N THR A 275 -37.72 15.96 1.08
CA THR A 275 -36.88 14.76 1.20
C THR A 275 -35.85 14.63 0.07
N PHE A 276 -34.77 13.90 0.27
CA PHE A 276 -33.80 13.56 -0.78
C PHE A 276 -34.06 12.19 -1.42
N ARG A 277 -34.62 11.24 -0.67
CA ARG A 277 -34.90 9.85 -1.01
C ARG A 277 -33.65 9.08 -1.49
N PRO A 278 -32.64 8.88 -0.62
CA PRO A 278 -31.34 8.34 -1.01
C PRO A 278 -31.39 6.94 -1.65
N ALA A 279 -32.36 6.11 -1.25
CA ALA A 279 -32.54 4.75 -1.76
C ALA A 279 -33.41 4.67 -3.04
N SER A 280 -34.01 5.77 -3.50
CA SER A 280 -34.80 5.75 -4.74
C SER A 280 -33.90 5.57 -5.96
N THR A 281 -34.37 4.75 -6.90
CA THR A 281 -33.71 4.53 -8.19
C THR A 281 -33.74 5.79 -9.06
N VAL A 282 -32.70 5.97 -9.85
CA VAL A 282 -32.53 7.09 -10.78
C VAL A 282 -32.92 6.67 -12.20
N SER A 283 -33.63 7.54 -12.92
CA SER A 283 -33.99 7.33 -14.33
C SER A 283 -32.82 7.61 -15.29
N CYS A 284 -32.88 7.10 -16.52
CA CYS A 284 -31.92 7.41 -17.58
C CYS A 284 -31.80 8.94 -17.81
N ALA A 285 -32.93 9.65 -17.79
CA ALA A 285 -33.01 11.11 -17.94
C ALA A 285 -32.18 11.86 -16.88
N GLU A 286 -32.36 11.49 -15.62
CA GLU A 286 -31.64 12.09 -14.49
C GLU A 286 -30.15 11.76 -14.53
N ALA A 287 -29.80 10.49 -14.81
CA ALA A 287 -28.41 10.05 -14.89
C ALA A 287 -27.65 10.75 -16.02
N LEU A 288 -28.25 10.87 -17.22
CA LEU A 288 -27.66 11.59 -18.35
C LEU A 288 -27.36 13.05 -17.99
N LYS A 289 -28.35 13.76 -17.41
CA LYS A 289 -28.14 15.15 -16.98
C LYS A 289 -26.99 15.25 -15.97
N LEU A 290 -27.01 14.43 -14.93
CA LEU A 290 -26.02 14.49 -13.85
C LEU A 290 -24.60 14.21 -14.35
N ILE A 291 -24.39 13.15 -15.14
CA ILE A 291 -23.06 12.76 -15.61
C ILE A 291 -22.52 13.73 -16.66
N ILE A 292 -23.35 14.19 -17.60
CA ILE A 292 -22.92 15.13 -18.65
C ILE A 292 -22.47 16.46 -18.04
N LEU A 293 -23.24 17.00 -17.10
CA LEU A 293 -22.86 18.22 -16.38
C LEU A 293 -21.64 18.00 -15.50
N ALA A 294 -21.54 16.84 -14.84
CA ALA A 294 -20.41 16.54 -13.99
C ALA A 294 -19.08 16.48 -14.77
N ALA A 295 -19.12 15.95 -15.99
CA ALA A 295 -17.98 15.89 -16.91
C ALA A 295 -17.63 17.24 -17.56
N GLY A 296 -18.29 18.34 -17.17
CA GLY A 296 -17.96 19.70 -17.61
C GLY A 296 -18.66 20.16 -18.89
N TYR A 297 -19.60 19.39 -19.43
CA TYR A 297 -20.41 19.84 -20.57
C TYR A 297 -21.54 20.77 -20.13
N SER A 298 -21.97 21.67 -21.01
CA SER A 298 -23.05 22.63 -20.73
C SER A 298 -24.43 21.97 -20.66
N GLU A 299 -25.40 22.66 -20.06
CA GLU A 299 -26.80 22.22 -20.08
C GLU A 299 -27.32 22.03 -21.50
N GLN A 300 -28.08 20.95 -21.70
CA GLN A 300 -28.67 20.61 -22.98
C GLN A 300 -30.16 21.02 -23.02
N PRO A 301 -30.66 21.56 -24.14
CA PRO A 301 -32.03 22.07 -24.24
C PRO A 301 -33.06 20.93 -24.20
N SER A 302 -34.26 21.21 -23.69
CA SER A 302 -35.37 20.26 -23.76
C SER A 302 -35.80 20.00 -25.21
N THR A 303 -36.47 18.87 -25.44
CA THR A 303 -37.10 18.56 -26.72
C THR A 303 -38.61 18.47 -26.55
N SER A 304 -39.37 18.54 -27.65
CA SER A 304 -40.83 18.40 -27.62
C SER A 304 -41.31 17.07 -27.02
N SER A 305 -40.48 16.03 -27.02
CA SER A 305 -40.81 14.70 -26.50
C SER A 305 -40.36 14.44 -25.06
N SER A 306 -39.36 15.17 -24.54
CA SER A 306 -38.84 14.99 -23.17
C SER A 306 -37.97 16.16 -22.72
N TRP A 307 -38.04 16.50 -21.43
CA TRP A 307 -37.17 17.47 -20.78
C TRP A 307 -35.68 17.09 -20.87
N ALA A 308 -35.38 15.79 -20.86
CA ALA A 308 -34.03 15.27 -20.98
C ALA A 308 -33.64 14.91 -22.43
N GLY A 309 -34.54 15.11 -23.40
CA GLY A 309 -34.30 14.67 -24.77
C GLY A 309 -33.09 15.34 -25.44
N GLY A 310 -32.68 16.55 -25.02
CA GLY A 310 -31.44 17.16 -25.48
C GLY A 310 -30.18 16.46 -24.96
N TYR A 311 -30.21 15.98 -23.72
CA TYR A 311 -29.10 15.21 -23.15
C TYR A 311 -28.92 13.88 -23.86
N LEU A 312 -30.02 13.19 -24.19
CA LEU A 312 -29.96 11.95 -24.99
C LEU A 312 -29.41 12.22 -26.40
N LYS A 313 -29.90 13.27 -27.09
CA LYS A 313 -29.38 13.67 -28.41
C LYS A 313 -27.89 14.02 -28.33
N PHE A 314 -27.47 14.76 -27.31
CA PHE A 314 -26.07 15.12 -27.09
C PHE A 314 -25.21 13.88 -26.89
N ALA A 315 -25.63 12.97 -26.00
CA ALA A 315 -24.90 11.75 -25.69
C ALA A 315 -24.70 10.87 -26.93
N VAL A 316 -25.73 10.72 -27.76
CA VAL A 316 -25.63 10.02 -29.05
C VAL A 316 -24.69 10.75 -30.02
N SER A 317 -24.83 12.07 -30.16
CA SER A 317 -24.00 12.87 -31.08
C SER A 317 -22.51 12.87 -30.75
N LYS A 318 -22.17 12.71 -29.46
CA LYS A 318 -20.81 12.64 -28.95
C LYS A 318 -20.26 11.21 -28.89
N GLY A 319 -21.04 10.21 -29.30
CA GLY A 319 -20.65 8.81 -29.24
C GLY A 319 -20.54 8.26 -27.82
N LEU A 320 -21.18 8.89 -26.84
CA LEU A 320 -21.20 8.38 -25.46
C LEU A 320 -22.01 7.08 -25.38
N ILE A 321 -23.11 7.00 -26.12
CA ILE A 321 -24.04 5.87 -26.19
C ILE A 321 -24.65 5.73 -27.59
N ASP A 322 -25.18 4.55 -27.89
CA ASP A 322 -26.06 4.31 -29.01
C ASP A 322 -27.52 4.56 -28.59
N ALA A 323 -28.34 5.11 -29.49
CA ALA A 323 -29.74 5.43 -29.17
C ALA A 323 -30.57 4.22 -28.74
N ALA A 324 -30.21 3.01 -29.20
CA ALA A 324 -30.89 1.77 -28.83
C ALA A 324 -30.59 1.31 -27.38
N GLU A 325 -29.53 1.81 -26.75
CA GLU A 325 -29.18 1.47 -25.36
C GLU A 325 -30.09 2.15 -24.34
N ILE A 326 -30.80 3.20 -24.73
CA ILE A 326 -31.81 3.89 -23.90
C ILE A 326 -33.13 3.95 -24.67
N PRO A 327 -33.88 2.83 -24.73
CA PRO A 327 -35.17 2.78 -25.42
C PRO A 327 -36.26 3.57 -24.68
N ASP A 328 -36.14 3.71 -23.36
CA ASP A 328 -36.98 4.56 -22.52
C ASP A 328 -36.13 5.47 -21.65
N ILE A 329 -36.18 6.78 -21.94
CA ILE A 329 -35.43 7.80 -21.19
C ILE A 329 -35.98 8.01 -19.76
N ASN A 330 -37.22 7.61 -19.48
CA ASN A 330 -37.80 7.69 -18.14
C ASN A 330 -37.62 6.37 -17.35
N GLY A 331 -37.13 5.32 -18.01
CA GLY A 331 -36.84 4.02 -17.40
C GLY A 331 -35.56 4.03 -16.54
N THR A 332 -35.28 2.90 -15.88
CA THR A 332 -34.08 2.74 -15.06
C THR A 332 -32.82 2.55 -15.91
N ILE A 333 -31.68 3.02 -15.41
CA ILE A 333 -30.37 2.84 -16.03
C ILE A 333 -29.49 1.88 -15.21
N SER A 334 -28.70 1.04 -15.90
CA SER A 334 -27.75 0.13 -15.24
C SER A 334 -26.46 0.83 -14.83
N ARG A 335 -25.78 0.30 -13.82
CA ARG A 335 -24.48 0.80 -13.35
C ARG A 335 -23.41 0.76 -14.44
N GLN A 336 -23.41 -0.30 -15.27
CA GLN A 336 -22.47 -0.39 -16.39
C GLN A 336 -22.72 0.69 -17.45
N LEU A 337 -23.99 0.99 -17.78
CA LEU A 337 -24.28 2.03 -18.76
C LEU A 337 -23.91 3.43 -18.23
N ILE A 338 -24.09 3.69 -16.92
CA ILE A 338 -23.57 4.91 -16.28
C ILE A 338 -22.05 4.98 -16.40
N ALA A 339 -21.35 3.88 -16.12
CA ALA A 339 -19.90 3.83 -16.22
C ALA A 339 -19.40 4.09 -17.66
N LYS A 340 -20.06 3.50 -18.66
CA LYS A 340 -19.79 3.77 -20.08
C LYS A 340 -19.96 5.25 -20.43
N ILE A 341 -21.09 5.86 -20.03
CA ILE A 341 -21.39 7.28 -20.29
C ILE A 341 -20.34 8.16 -19.62
N ALA A 342 -20.07 7.95 -18.34
CA ALA A 342 -19.13 8.76 -17.56
C ALA A 342 -17.70 8.63 -18.08
N SER A 343 -17.23 7.41 -18.36
CA SER A 343 -15.89 7.17 -18.90
C SER A 343 -15.67 7.87 -20.23
N ARG A 344 -16.63 7.75 -21.17
CA ARG A 344 -16.55 8.41 -22.47
C ARG A 344 -16.71 9.92 -22.38
N ALA A 345 -17.59 10.42 -21.50
CA ALA A 345 -17.79 11.85 -21.27
C ALA A 345 -16.52 12.51 -20.72
N LEU A 346 -15.74 11.78 -19.93
CA LEU A 346 -14.46 12.20 -19.40
C LEU A 346 -13.28 11.98 -20.37
N GLY A 347 -13.53 11.42 -21.55
CA GLY A 347 -12.47 11.13 -22.53
C GLY A 347 -11.47 10.06 -22.10
N LEU A 348 -11.85 9.19 -21.15
CA LEU A 348 -10.93 8.18 -20.62
C LEU A 348 -10.72 7.07 -21.66
N ALA A 349 -9.46 6.66 -21.82
CA ALA A 349 -9.11 5.49 -22.62
C ALA A 349 -9.76 4.23 -22.02
N PRO A 350 -10.28 3.30 -22.84
CA PRO A 350 -10.79 2.03 -22.34
C PRO A 350 -9.67 1.22 -21.69
N ALA A 351 -9.92 0.71 -20.47
CA ALA A 351 -8.91 -0.05 -19.76
C ALA A 351 -8.71 -1.44 -20.38
N THR A 352 -7.45 -1.84 -20.54
CA THR A 352 -7.06 -3.17 -21.05
C THR A 352 -6.54 -4.10 -19.95
N VAL A 353 -6.80 -3.75 -18.68
CA VAL A 353 -6.31 -4.49 -17.50
C VAL A 353 -7.27 -5.60 -17.08
N SER A 354 -6.78 -6.56 -16.30
CA SER A 354 -7.64 -7.56 -15.67
C SER A 354 -8.58 -6.91 -14.66
N SER A 355 -9.83 -7.36 -14.63
CA SER A 355 -10.82 -6.83 -13.69
C SER A 355 -10.55 -7.23 -12.24
N PRO A 356 -10.65 -6.30 -11.28
CA PRO A 356 -10.71 -6.61 -9.85
C PRO A 356 -12.11 -7.05 -9.41
N PHE A 357 -13.13 -6.86 -10.24
CA PHE A 357 -14.50 -7.27 -9.98
C PHE A 357 -14.74 -8.69 -10.45
N ALA A 358 -15.34 -9.52 -9.59
CA ALA A 358 -15.67 -10.90 -9.94
C ALA A 358 -16.85 -11.01 -10.94
N ASP A 359 -17.61 -9.94 -11.13
CA ASP A 359 -18.88 -9.92 -11.88
C ASP A 359 -18.88 -9.01 -13.12
N THR A 360 -17.78 -8.34 -13.45
CA THR A 360 -17.65 -7.59 -14.71
C THR A 360 -16.19 -7.47 -15.13
N ALA A 361 -15.95 -7.38 -16.42
CA ALA A 361 -14.67 -6.97 -17.01
C ALA A 361 -14.85 -5.81 -17.99
N ASP A 362 -15.94 -5.06 -17.86
CA ASP A 362 -16.25 -3.95 -18.75
C ASP A 362 -15.16 -2.87 -18.65
N GLN A 363 -14.52 -2.59 -19.78
CA GLN A 363 -13.39 -1.67 -19.89
C GLN A 363 -13.70 -0.26 -19.36
N TYR A 364 -14.95 0.22 -19.43
CA TYR A 364 -15.31 1.57 -18.95
C TYR A 364 -15.50 1.59 -17.44
N VAL A 365 -16.05 0.51 -16.87
CA VAL A 365 -16.08 0.29 -15.42
C VAL A 365 -14.66 0.25 -14.87
N LEU A 366 -13.77 -0.48 -15.53
CA LEU A 366 -12.36 -0.59 -15.14
C LEU A 366 -11.61 0.74 -15.24
N SER A 367 -11.84 1.51 -16.32
CA SER A 367 -11.29 2.87 -16.43
C SER A 367 -11.74 3.72 -15.25
N LEU A 368 -13.04 3.83 -14.96
CA LEU A 368 -13.52 4.66 -13.86
C LEU A 368 -13.08 4.17 -12.48
N TYR A 369 -12.93 2.86 -12.29
CA TYR A 369 -12.39 2.30 -11.05
C TYR A 369 -10.94 2.72 -10.84
N SER A 370 -10.11 2.72 -11.90
CA SER A 370 -8.70 3.15 -11.83
C SER A 370 -8.53 4.63 -11.47
N TYR A 371 -9.54 5.46 -11.78
CA TYR A 371 -9.59 6.88 -11.42
C TYR A 371 -10.35 7.14 -10.09
N GLY A 372 -10.74 6.10 -9.36
CA GLY A 372 -11.45 6.22 -8.08
C GLY A 372 -12.87 6.80 -8.20
N VAL A 373 -13.45 6.83 -9.40
CA VAL A 373 -14.79 7.38 -9.64
C VAL A 373 -15.87 6.40 -9.22
N VAL A 374 -15.68 5.11 -9.51
CA VAL A 374 -16.58 4.02 -9.12
C VAL A 374 -15.90 3.04 -8.18
N GLU A 375 -16.69 2.40 -7.32
CA GLU A 375 -16.23 1.42 -6.34
C GLU A 375 -17.12 0.16 -6.39
N GLY A 376 -16.61 -0.94 -5.84
CA GLY A 376 -17.36 -2.19 -5.67
C GLY A 376 -17.79 -2.42 -4.22
N SER A 377 -18.65 -3.40 -4.04
CA SER A 377 -19.07 -3.92 -2.75
C SER A 377 -18.52 -5.34 -2.57
N VAL A 378 -18.03 -5.67 -1.38
CA VAL A 378 -17.55 -7.02 -1.11
C VAL A 378 -18.72 -7.89 -0.67
N SER A 379 -18.90 -9.02 -1.34
CA SER A 379 -19.85 -10.06 -0.97
C SER A 379 -19.21 -11.42 -1.12
N ASN A 380 -19.32 -12.27 -0.09
CA ASN A 380 -18.71 -13.61 -0.06
C ASN A 380 -17.21 -13.63 -0.42
N GLY A 381 -16.46 -12.62 0.02
CA GLY A 381 -15.02 -12.51 -0.23
C GLY A 381 -14.63 -12.09 -1.64
N SER A 382 -15.60 -11.75 -2.50
CA SER A 382 -15.37 -11.22 -3.84
C SER A 382 -15.79 -9.76 -3.93
N LEU A 383 -15.00 -8.93 -4.61
CA LEU A 383 -15.37 -7.56 -4.93
C LEU A 383 -16.33 -7.58 -6.13
N LEU A 384 -17.50 -6.96 -6.00
CA LEU A 384 -18.57 -6.95 -7.00
C LEU A 384 -18.92 -5.51 -7.39
N PHE A 385 -19.06 -5.25 -8.69
CA PHE A 385 -19.52 -3.97 -9.22
C PHE A 385 -21.05 -3.92 -9.40
N MET A 386 -21.67 -5.07 -9.64
CA MET A 386 -23.08 -5.28 -9.97
C MET A 386 -23.53 -4.56 -11.25
N PRO A 387 -22.96 -4.89 -12.42
CA PRO A 387 -23.10 -4.10 -13.66
C PRO A 387 -24.55 -3.88 -14.12
N ASP A 388 -25.42 -4.87 -13.93
CA ASP A 388 -26.81 -4.84 -14.40
C ASP A 388 -27.79 -4.22 -13.39
N SER A 389 -27.35 -3.96 -12.15
CA SER A 389 -28.18 -3.36 -11.13
C SER A 389 -28.53 -1.91 -11.46
N SER A 390 -29.73 -1.48 -11.06
CA SER A 390 -30.10 -0.08 -11.07
C SER A 390 -29.31 0.73 -10.04
N ILE A 391 -29.10 2.02 -10.28
CA ILE A 391 -28.40 2.90 -9.33
C ILE A 391 -29.38 3.70 -8.46
N THR A 392 -29.01 3.92 -7.20
CA THR A 392 -29.74 4.79 -6.27
C THR A 392 -29.27 6.25 -6.35
N ARG A 393 -30.08 7.18 -5.82
CA ARG A 393 -29.75 8.60 -5.72
C ARG A 393 -28.50 8.86 -4.87
N ALA A 394 -28.29 8.10 -3.80
CA ALA A 394 -27.08 8.18 -2.99
C ALA A 394 -25.83 7.79 -3.77
N GLU A 395 -25.89 6.67 -4.50
CA GLU A 395 -24.75 6.15 -5.27
C GLU A 395 -24.37 7.04 -6.45
N ILE A 396 -25.35 7.52 -7.23
CA ILE A 396 -25.02 8.43 -8.34
C ILE A 396 -24.47 9.76 -7.84
N SER A 397 -24.92 10.23 -6.66
CA SER A 397 -24.39 11.44 -6.03
C SER A 397 -22.92 11.28 -5.65
N ALA A 398 -22.51 10.11 -5.15
CA ALA A 398 -21.10 9.82 -4.89
C ALA A 398 -20.27 9.84 -6.18
N ILE A 399 -20.76 9.24 -7.26
CA ILE A 399 -20.10 9.24 -8.57
C ILE A 399 -19.95 10.67 -9.10
N VAL A 400 -21.03 11.45 -9.13
CA VAL A 400 -21.04 12.85 -9.59
C VAL A 400 -20.09 13.71 -8.76
N TRP A 401 -20.11 13.54 -7.45
CA TRP A 401 -19.21 14.26 -6.56
C TRP A 401 -17.75 13.92 -6.88
N ARG A 402 -17.41 12.63 -7.07
CA ARG A 402 -16.05 12.20 -7.45
C ARG A 402 -15.63 12.74 -8.81
N ILE A 403 -16.53 12.74 -9.80
CA ILE A 403 -16.26 13.33 -11.13
C ILE A 403 -15.98 14.83 -11.02
N ASN A 404 -16.77 15.59 -10.27
CA ASN A 404 -16.54 17.04 -10.08
C ASN A 404 -15.23 17.37 -9.37
N ASN A 405 -14.67 16.40 -8.64
CA ASN A 405 -13.40 16.54 -7.93
C ASN A 405 -12.28 15.73 -8.60
N LEU A 406 -12.51 15.25 -9.83
CA LEU A 406 -11.55 14.48 -10.59
C LEU A 406 -10.61 15.43 -11.35
N ASN A 407 -9.31 15.35 -11.06
CA ASN A 407 -8.29 16.17 -11.73
C ASN A 407 -7.75 15.42 -12.97
N LEU A 408 -8.40 15.61 -14.12
CA LEU A 408 -7.95 15.06 -15.41
C LEU A 408 -7.11 16.10 -16.14
N GLU A 409 -5.79 15.93 -16.17
CA GLU A 409 -4.93 16.69 -17.09
C GLU A 409 -5.03 16.08 -18.50
N PRO A 410 -5.15 16.90 -19.57
CA PRO A 410 -5.10 16.40 -20.94
C PRO A 410 -3.70 15.85 -21.27
N ASP A 411 -3.62 14.80 -22.09
CA ASP A 411 -2.34 14.22 -22.55
C ASP A 411 -1.36 15.31 -23.02
N PRO A 412 -0.08 15.28 -22.61
CA PRO A 412 0.88 16.27 -23.04
C PRO A 412 1.24 16.07 -24.53
N PRO A 413 1.33 17.15 -25.33
CA PRO A 413 1.91 17.11 -26.66
C PRO A 413 3.42 16.79 -26.58
N PRO A 414 4.06 16.35 -27.69
CA PRO A 414 5.48 16.01 -27.68
C PRO A 414 6.32 17.20 -27.23
N ALA A 415 7.32 16.90 -26.39
CA ALA A 415 8.20 17.88 -25.77
C ALA A 415 8.75 18.86 -26.80
N THR A 416 8.31 20.12 -26.70
CA THR A 416 8.96 21.25 -27.36
C THR A 416 9.68 22.07 -26.31
N THR A 417 10.85 22.53 -26.71
CA THR A 417 11.80 23.32 -25.93
C THR A 417 11.22 24.69 -25.60
N ASP A 418 10.88 24.93 -24.34
CA ASP A 418 11.04 26.27 -23.78
C ASP A 418 11.19 26.23 -22.24
N PRO A 419 12.11 27.01 -21.64
CA PRO A 419 12.38 26.98 -20.21
C PRO A 419 11.38 27.84 -19.44
N ILE A 420 10.82 27.29 -18.36
CA ILE A 420 9.99 28.07 -17.41
C ILE A 420 10.88 29.04 -16.63
N GLN A 421 10.56 30.33 -16.75
CA GLN A 421 11.07 31.42 -15.93
C GLN A 421 10.52 31.35 -14.50
N ASN A 422 11.34 31.75 -13.53
CA ASN A 422 10.90 32.01 -12.15
C ASN A 422 9.78 33.06 -12.16
N PRO A 423 8.74 32.94 -11.29
CA PRO A 423 7.60 33.83 -11.33
C PRO A 423 8.01 35.23 -10.87
N GLY A 424 8.28 36.11 -11.83
CA GLY A 424 8.10 37.53 -11.66
C GLY A 424 6.61 37.82 -11.47
N THR A 425 6.29 38.56 -10.41
CA THR A 425 4.97 39.05 -10.01
C THR A 425 4.08 39.42 -11.20
N ASN A 426 3.18 38.52 -11.58
CA ASN A 426 2.11 38.82 -12.54
C ASN A 426 0.85 39.16 -11.72
N PRO A 427 0.41 40.43 -11.68
CA PRO A 427 -0.71 40.85 -10.84
C PRO A 427 -2.02 40.34 -11.47
N GLY A 428 -2.42 39.12 -11.11
CA GLY A 428 -3.63 38.46 -11.61
C GLY A 428 -3.62 36.93 -11.48
N ALA A 429 -2.45 36.31 -11.29
CA ALA A 429 -2.35 34.90 -10.89
C ALA A 429 -2.55 34.77 -9.37
N GLY A 430 -3.15 33.67 -8.91
CA GLY A 430 -3.28 33.39 -7.48
C GLY A 430 -1.92 33.38 -6.77
N ASP A 431 -1.95 33.37 -5.43
CA ASP A 431 -0.72 33.18 -4.65
C ASP A 431 -0.17 31.76 -4.84
N HIS A 432 0.87 31.63 -5.66
CA HIS A 432 1.57 30.37 -5.96
C HIS A 432 2.93 30.28 -5.28
N THR A 433 3.15 31.06 -4.21
CA THR A 433 4.47 31.14 -3.52
C THR A 433 4.96 29.80 -2.95
N ASN A 434 4.07 28.83 -2.75
CA ASN A 434 4.39 27.47 -2.27
C ASN A 434 4.09 26.38 -3.31
N GLN A 435 4.10 26.70 -4.60
CA GLN A 435 3.78 25.75 -5.67
C GLN A 435 4.84 25.73 -6.78
N ILE A 436 5.02 24.56 -7.38
CA ILE A 436 5.93 24.29 -8.50
C ILE A 436 5.10 24.21 -9.77
N GLN A 437 5.46 24.96 -10.80
CA GLN A 437 4.85 24.82 -12.11
C GLN A 437 5.46 23.64 -12.87
N PHE A 438 4.63 22.67 -13.26
CA PHE A 438 5.04 21.56 -14.12
C PHE A 438 4.01 21.38 -15.25
N GLY A 439 4.41 21.71 -16.48
CA GLY A 439 3.47 21.81 -17.60
C GLY A 439 2.40 22.89 -17.33
N SER A 440 1.13 22.51 -17.45
CA SER A 440 -0.05 23.33 -17.13
C SER A 440 -0.41 23.37 -15.64
N THR A 441 0.19 22.51 -14.82
CA THR A 441 -0.24 22.27 -13.43
C THR A 441 0.63 23.03 -12.43
N TRP A 442 0.02 23.45 -11.33
CA TRP A 442 0.71 23.89 -10.12
C TRP A 442 0.67 22.77 -9.07
N LEU A 443 1.84 22.32 -8.65
CA LEU A 443 2.02 21.24 -7.67
C LEU A 443 2.44 21.84 -6.34
N ASP A 444 1.85 21.40 -5.23
CA ASP A 444 2.28 21.85 -3.91
C ASP A 444 3.73 21.44 -3.62
N VAL A 445 4.51 22.35 -3.05
CA VAL A 445 5.87 22.05 -2.57
C VAL A 445 5.78 21.05 -1.41
N LEU A 446 6.47 19.93 -1.56
CA LEU A 446 6.61 18.89 -0.56
C LEU A 446 7.45 19.43 0.60
N GLN A 447 6.85 19.46 1.78
CA GLN A 447 7.51 19.93 2.99
C GLN A 447 8.64 18.99 3.39
N GLY A 448 9.78 19.57 3.77
CA GLY A 448 10.95 18.83 4.24
C GLY A 448 11.87 18.31 3.13
N VAL A 449 11.41 18.21 1.88
CA VAL A 449 12.23 17.72 0.77
C VAL A 449 13.26 18.78 0.37
N PRO A 450 14.58 18.46 0.37
CA PRO A 450 15.61 19.42 0.01
C PRO A 450 15.41 19.99 -1.40
N VAL A 451 15.59 21.29 -1.53
CA VAL A 451 15.48 22.02 -2.80
C VAL A 451 16.83 22.06 -3.51
N ASN A 452 16.80 21.93 -4.83
CA ASN A 452 17.97 22.06 -5.68
C ASN A 452 18.61 23.45 -5.50
N SER A 453 19.91 23.47 -5.23
CA SER A 453 20.71 24.68 -5.01
C SER A 453 21.78 24.93 -6.09
N TYR A 454 21.76 24.19 -7.20
CA TYR A 454 22.74 24.36 -8.28
C TYR A 454 22.60 25.72 -8.96
N ASP A 455 23.73 26.41 -9.13
CA ASP A 455 23.81 27.64 -9.92
C ASP A 455 23.79 27.30 -11.41
N LYS A 456 22.68 27.62 -12.09
CA LYS A 456 22.52 27.35 -13.52
C LYS A 456 23.63 27.97 -14.37
N SER A 457 24.21 29.10 -13.95
CA SER A 457 25.27 29.78 -14.68
C SER A 457 26.65 29.12 -14.54
N ALA A 458 26.80 28.21 -13.57
CA ALA A 458 28.04 27.49 -13.34
C ALA A 458 28.20 26.23 -14.22
N PHE A 459 27.16 25.84 -14.97
CA PHE A 459 27.26 24.74 -15.94
C PHE A 459 27.88 25.22 -17.26
N TYR A 460 28.83 24.45 -17.79
CA TYR A 460 29.47 24.73 -19.06
C TYR A 460 29.95 23.43 -19.73
N LEU A 461 30.13 23.45 -21.04
CA LEU A 461 30.73 22.35 -21.78
C LEU A 461 32.24 22.56 -21.90
N ASP A 462 33.01 21.52 -21.62
CA ASP A 462 34.46 21.46 -21.86
C ASP A 462 34.76 20.23 -22.70
N ASN A 463 35.23 20.44 -23.93
CA ASN A 463 35.47 19.38 -24.93
C ASN A 463 34.27 18.43 -25.12
N GLY A 464 33.04 18.97 -25.09
CA GLY A 464 31.82 18.19 -25.25
C GLY A 464 31.33 17.48 -23.99
N LEU A 465 32.07 17.55 -22.88
CA LEU A 465 31.64 17.04 -21.57
C LEU A 465 31.07 18.16 -20.72
N LEU A 466 29.91 17.92 -20.11
CA LEU A 466 29.32 18.88 -19.17
C LEU A 466 30.17 19.00 -17.90
N ARG A 467 30.37 20.21 -17.40
CA ARG A 467 31.11 20.53 -16.18
C ARG A 467 30.32 21.51 -15.33
N TYR A 468 30.63 21.55 -14.04
CA TYR A 468 30.03 22.47 -13.08
C TYR A 468 31.12 23.20 -12.29
N ASN A 469 31.17 24.53 -12.39
CA ASN A 469 32.17 25.35 -11.72
C ASN A 469 31.73 25.70 -10.29
N SER A 470 32.26 25.00 -9.29
CA SER A 470 31.96 25.29 -7.89
C SER A 470 33.17 25.12 -6.99
N GLN A 471 33.25 25.94 -5.94
CA GLN A 471 34.26 25.81 -4.88
C GLN A 471 33.86 24.76 -3.82
N THR A 472 32.56 24.47 -3.70
CA THR A 472 32.00 23.64 -2.61
C THR A 472 31.48 22.30 -3.10
N VAL A 473 31.14 22.18 -4.39
CA VAL A 473 30.63 20.95 -4.99
C VAL A 473 31.67 20.40 -5.95
N LYS A 474 32.16 19.20 -5.69
CA LYS A 474 33.01 18.49 -6.65
C LYS A 474 32.13 17.72 -7.62
N THR A 475 32.54 17.64 -8.87
CA THR A 475 31.80 16.89 -9.89
C THR A 475 32.64 15.84 -10.57
N LYS A 476 31.98 14.74 -10.92
CA LYS A 476 32.53 13.61 -11.66
C LYS A 476 31.67 13.36 -12.89
N ILE A 477 32.28 12.96 -14.00
CA ILE A 477 31.57 12.66 -15.24
C ILE A 477 31.51 11.16 -15.46
N GLY A 478 30.32 10.68 -15.80
CA GLY A 478 30.06 9.27 -15.97
C GLY A 478 29.27 8.96 -17.21
N VAL A 479 29.13 7.67 -17.43
CA VAL A 479 28.22 7.06 -18.38
C VAL A 479 27.39 6.01 -17.67
N ASP A 480 26.17 5.80 -18.11
CA ASP A 480 25.42 4.59 -17.81
C ASP A 480 25.29 3.72 -19.07
N VAL A 481 25.52 2.41 -18.89
CA VAL A 481 25.60 1.48 -20.03
C VAL A 481 24.97 0.14 -19.71
N SER A 482 24.56 -0.53 -20.76
CA SER A 482 23.97 -1.86 -20.73
C SER A 482 24.42 -2.68 -21.94
N SER A 483 23.72 -3.77 -22.23
CA SER A 483 23.91 -4.52 -23.48
C SER A 483 23.66 -3.72 -24.76
N TYR A 484 23.00 -2.55 -24.70
CA TYR A 484 22.75 -1.71 -25.87
C TYR A 484 24.01 -1.07 -26.48
N GLN A 485 25.09 -0.90 -25.69
CA GLN A 485 26.35 -0.31 -26.14
C GLN A 485 27.33 -1.32 -26.76
N ASP A 486 26.89 -2.56 -26.99
CA ASP A 486 27.67 -3.66 -27.54
C ASP A 486 29.03 -3.87 -26.82
N THR A 487 30.16 -3.77 -27.52
CA THR A 487 31.49 -4.06 -26.99
C THR A 487 32.25 -2.75 -26.75
N ILE A 488 32.61 -2.51 -25.48
CA ILE A 488 33.22 -1.26 -25.02
C ILE A 488 34.73 -1.43 -24.80
N ASP A 489 35.52 -0.50 -25.34
CA ASP A 489 36.93 -0.32 -24.99
C ASP A 489 37.06 0.61 -23.77
N TRP A 490 37.03 0.00 -22.59
CA TRP A 490 37.03 0.73 -21.32
C TRP A 490 38.29 1.57 -21.06
N GLN A 491 39.43 1.22 -21.66
CA GLN A 491 40.64 2.02 -21.52
C GLN A 491 40.52 3.33 -22.30
N LYS A 492 39.92 3.29 -23.50
CA LYS A 492 39.58 4.51 -24.24
C LYS A 492 38.55 5.36 -23.51
N VAL A 493 37.52 4.74 -22.91
CA VAL A 493 36.53 5.44 -22.08
C VAL A 493 37.21 6.18 -20.92
N LYS A 494 38.14 5.53 -20.22
CA LYS A 494 38.93 6.19 -19.16
C LYS A 494 39.74 7.36 -19.71
N ASN A 495 40.42 7.16 -20.84
CA ASN A 495 41.28 8.16 -21.47
C ASN A 495 40.46 9.35 -22.02
N ALA A 496 39.18 9.15 -22.35
CA ALA A 496 38.24 10.19 -22.75
C ALA A 496 37.79 11.08 -21.58
N GLY A 497 38.26 10.83 -20.36
CA GLY A 497 37.99 11.66 -19.18
C GLY A 497 36.74 11.25 -18.41
N ILE A 498 36.26 10.02 -18.58
CA ILE A 498 35.16 9.45 -17.80
C ILE A 498 35.70 8.97 -16.44
N ASP A 499 35.06 9.42 -15.36
CA ASP A 499 35.41 9.12 -13.98
C ASP A 499 34.74 7.85 -13.46
N PHE A 500 33.46 7.65 -13.79
CA PHE A 500 32.64 6.55 -13.29
C PHE A 500 31.74 5.92 -14.36
N ALA A 501 31.23 4.73 -14.08
CA ALA A 501 30.20 4.07 -14.89
C ALA A 501 29.09 3.47 -14.01
N ILE A 502 27.83 3.64 -14.41
CA ILE A 502 26.67 2.95 -13.81
C ILE A 502 26.22 1.83 -14.75
N LEU A 503 26.41 0.58 -14.34
CA LEU A 503 26.22 -0.57 -15.22
C LEU A 503 24.88 -1.26 -14.96
N ARG A 504 24.11 -1.59 -16.01
CA ARG A 504 22.89 -2.40 -15.81
C ARG A 504 23.27 -3.80 -15.37
N VAL A 505 22.86 -4.19 -14.15
CA VAL A 505 23.01 -5.59 -13.70
C VAL A 505 22.04 -6.48 -14.45
N GLY A 506 20.79 -6.03 -14.56
CA GLY A 506 19.71 -6.83 -15.09
C GLY A 506 18.40 -6.08 -15.11
N PHE A 507 17.34 -6.82 -15.39
CA PHE A 507 15.98 -6.32 -15.42
C PHE A 507 14.99 -7.40 -15.01
N ARG A 508 13.86 -6.98 -14.46
CA ARG A 508 12.71 -7.87 -14.28
C ARG A 508 11.85 -7.85 -15.55
N GLY A 509 11.61 -9.03 -16.13
CA GLY A 509 10.94 -9.19 -17.41
C GLY A 509 9.43 -8.93 -17.35
N TYR A 510 8.84 -8.69 -18.51
CA TYR A 510 7.39 -8.53 -18.68
C TYR A 510 6.69 -9.90 -18.66
N GLY A 511 5.53 -10.00 -17.99
CA GLY A 511 4.80 -11.27 -17.78
C GLY A 511 4.44 -11.53 -16.32
N SER A 512 3.46 -12.39 -16.05
CA SER A 512 2.90 -12.59 -14.71
C SER A 512 3.94 -13.03 -13.67
N SER A 513 4.93 -13.85 -14.07
CA SER A 513 5.99 -14.33 -13.20
C SER A 513 7.12 -13.33 -12.95
N GLY A 514 7.26 -12.27 -13.75
CA GLY A 514 8.32 -11.26 -13.61
C GLY A 514 9.71 -11.87 -13.51
N SER A 515 10.19 -12.51 -14.58
CA SER A 515 11.46 -13.24 -14.58
C SER A 515 12.65 -12.32 -14.27
N MET A 516 13.60 -12.81 -13.48
CA MET A 516 14.85 -12.10 -13.19
C MET A 516 15.85 -12.36 -14.33
N ASN A 517 16.32 -11.32 -15.02
CA ASN A 517 17.19 -11.45 -16.17
C ASN A 517 18.50 -10.68 -15.96
N LEU A 518 19.63 -11.36 -16.11
CA LEU A 518 20.95 -10.74 -16.12
C LEU A 518 21.17 -10.02 -17.45
N ASP A 519 21.69 -8.79 -17.43
CA ASP A 519 22.14 -8.12 -18.64
C ASP A 519 23.33 -8.88 -19.24
N SER A 520 23.22 -9.25 -20.51
CA SER A 520 24.21 -10.10 -21.19
C SER A 520 25.64 -9.51 -21.24
N ARG A 521 25.79 -8.19 -21.07
CA ARG A 521 27.09 -7.52 -21.03
C ARG A 521 27.56 -7.16 -19.63
N PHE A 522 26.72 -7.29 -18.59
CA PHE A 522 27.01 -6.83 -17.24
C PHE A 522 28.40 -7.25 -16.73
N ARG A 523 28.68 -8.57 -16.70
CA ARG A 523 29.94 -9.09 -16.14
C ARG A 523 31.18 -8.65 -16.92
N THR A 524 31.04 -8.52 -18.25
CA THR A 524 32.13 -8.03 -19.12
C THR A 524 32.38 -6.55 -18.88
N ASN A 525 31.31 -5.76 -18.78
CA ASN A 525 31.38 -4.33 -18.49
C ASN A 525 31.94 -4.06 -17.09
N LEU A 526 31.51 -4.81 -16.08
CA LEU A 526 31.99 -4.71 -14.71
C LEU A 526 33.50 -4.93 -14.63
N THR A 527 33.98 -6.02 -15.22
CA THR A 527 35.41 -6.35 -15.23
C THR A 527 36.21 -5.31 -16.03
N GLY A 528 35.72 -4.91 -17.20
CA GLY A 528 36.39 -3.94 -18.07
C GLY A 528 36.51 -2.55 -17.42
N ALA A 529 35.42 -2.04 -16.85
CA ALA A 529 35.41 -0.73 -16.20
C ALA A 529 36.32 -0.69 -14.95
N LEU A 530 36.26 -1.73 -14.10
CA LEU A 530 37.13 -1.84 -12.93
C LEU A 530 38.61 -1.93 -13.32
N ASN A 531 38.95 -2.75 -14.32
CA ASN A 531 40.33 -2.89 -14.79
C ASN A 531 40.88 -1.61 -15.42
N ALA A 532 40.04 -0.80 -16.07
CA ALA A 532 40.40 0.52 -16.58
C ALA A 532 40.48 1.59 -15.47
N GLY A 533 40.15 1.25 -14.22
CA GLY A 533 40.22 2.16 -13.07
C GLY A 533 39.09 3.19 -13.02
N LEU A 534 37.93 2.88 -13.59
CA LEU A 534 36.71 3.66 -13.36
C LEU A 534 36.11 3.31 -12.00
N LYS A 535 35.41 4.27 -11.39
CA LYS A 535 34.53 3.97 -10.27
C LYS A 535 33.23 3.36 -10.80
N VAL A 536 32.75 2.28 -10.18
CA VAL A 536 31.60 1.53 -10.69
C VAL A 536 30.45 1.59 -9.71
N GLY A 537 29.28 1.97 -10.22
CA GLY A 537 27.97 1.77 -9.62
C GLY A 537 27.14 0.88 -10.54
N VAL A 538 25.94 0.53 -10.13
CA VAL A 538 25.09 -0.38 -10.91
C VAL A 538 23.63 0.00 -10.80
N TYR A 539 22.82 -0.36 -11.80
CA TYR A 539 21.37 -0.18 -11.76
C TYR A 539 20.63 -1.46 -12.13
N PHE A 540 19.39 -1.55 -11.67
CA PHE A 540 18.48 -2.63 -12.01
C PHE A 540 17.16 -2.07 -12.53
N PHE A 541 16.82 -2.40 -13.78
CA PHE A 541 15.57 -1.97 -14.39
C PHE A 541 14.41 -2.78 -13.81
N SER A 542 13.67 -2.13 -12.93
CA SER A 542 12.62 -2.73 -12.12
C SER A 542 11.32 -2.89 -12.89
N GLN A 543 10.71 -4.06 -12.68
CA GLN A 543 9.29 -4.30 -12.97
C GLN A 543 8.60 -4.89 -11.74
N ALA A 544 9.12 -4.56 -10.54
CA ALA A 544 8.53 -4.97 -9.28
C ALA A 544 7.18 -4.28 -9.10
N ILE A 545 6.17 -5.09 -8.77
CA ILE A 545 4.81 -4.63 -8.46
C ILE A 545 4.47 -4.78 -6.97
N THR A 546 5.42 -5.28 -6.18
CA THR A 546 5.34 -5.38 -4.73
C THR A 546 6.70 -5.07 -4.08
N PRO A 547 6.73 -4.65 -2.80
CA PRO A 547 7.98 -4.44 -2.07
C PRO A 547 8.86 -5.69 -1.97
N GLN A 548 8.23 -6.88 -1.89
CA GLN A 548 8.95 -8.15 -1.85
C GLN A 548 9.69 -8.40 -3.17
N GLU A 549 9.05 -8.14 -4.30
CA GLU A 549 9.72 -8.25 -5.61
C GLU A 549 10.87 -7.25 -5.74
N ALA A 550 10.74 -6.06 -5.16
CA ALA A 550 11.82 -5.07 -5.14
C ALA A 550 12.99 -5.51 -4.23
N ILE A 551 12.72 -6.25 -3.14
CA ILE A 551 13.77 -6.89 -2.33
C ILE A 551 14.45 -8.00 -3.12
N GLU A 552 13.71 -8.82 -3.85
CA GLU A 552 14.28 -9.87 -4.73
C GLU A 552 15.19 -9.27 -5.81
N GLU A 553 14.80 -8.13 -6.40
CA GLU A 553 15.64 -7.38 -7.34
C GLU A 553 16.92 -6.87 -6.68
N ALA A 554 16.83 -6.33 -5.46
CA ALA A 554 18.00 -5.91 -4.70
C ALA A 554 18.92 -7.10 -4.34
N ASP A 555 18.35 -8.22 -3.88
CA ASP A 555 19.12 -9.43 -3.57
C ASP A 555 19.82 -10.00 -4.80
N PHE A 556 19.16 -9.98 -5.96
CA PHE A 556 19.75 -10.36 -7.23
C PHE A 556 20.96 -9.48 -7.56
N VAL A 557 20.81 -8.16 -7.46
CA VAL A 557 21.93 -7.21 -7.65
C VAL A 557 23.08 -7.50 -6.71
N LEU A 558 22.80 -7.62 -5.40
CA LEU A 558 23.81 -7.88 -4.37
C LEU A 558 24.57 -9.20 -4.63
N SER A 559 23.89 -10.21 -5.16
CA SER A 559 24.52 -11.48 -5.50
C SER A 559 25.50 -11.36 -6.68
N GLU A 560 25.16 -10.58 -7.71
CA GLU A 560 25.96 -10.43 -8.93
C GLU A 560 27.18 -9.51 -8.73
N ILE A 561 27.13 -8.58 -7.78
CA ILE A 561 28.26 -7.69 -7.44
C ILE A 561 29.16 -8.23 -6.33
N SER A 562 28.81 -9.36 -5.72
CA SER A 562 29.55 -9.92 -4.59
C SER A 562 31.02 -10.16 -4.95
N GLY A 563 31.94 -9.62 -4.14
CA GLY A 563 33.38 -9.74 -4.34
C GLY A 563 34.02 -8.67 -5.24
N TYR A 564 33.24 -7.71 -5.75
CA TYR A 564 33.75 -6.57 -6.53
C TYR A 564 33.75 -5.27 -5.73
N ASP A 565 34.65 -4.34 -6.07
CA ASP A 565 34.71 -3.00 -5.46
C ASP A 565 33.68 -2.07 -6.12
N ILE A 566 32.47 -2.02 -5.54
CA ILE A 566 31.40 -1.12 -5.98
C ILE A 566 31.46 0.18 -5.17
N ALA A 567 32.08 1.19 -5.79
CA ALA A 567 32.38 2.48 -5.16
C ALA A 567 31.34 3.57 -5.46
N TYR A 568 30.36 3.30 -6.33
CA TYR A 568 29.26 4.20 -6.69
C TYR A 568 27.89 3.56 -6.37
N PRO A 569 26.79 4.33 -6.42
CA PRO A 569 25.49 3.87 -5.94
C PRO A 569 24.93 2.63 -6.64
N ILE A 570 24.07 1.90 -5.92
CA ILE A 570 23.19 0.87 -6.46
C ILE A 570 21.81 1.50 -6.67
N VAL A 571 21.34 1.49 -7.91
CA VAL A 571 20.21 2.30 -8.36
C VAL A 571 18.98 1.43 -8.57
N PHE A 572 17.87 1.83 -7.94
CA PHE A 572 16.51 1.40 -8.31
C PHE A 572 16.06 2.21 -9.52
N ASP A 573 16.01 1.57 -10.68
CA ASP A 573 15.57 2.18 -11.92
C ASP A 573 14.15 1.72 -12.24
N TRP A 574 13.17 2.60 -12.06
CA TRP A 574 11.79 2.35 -12.45
C TRP A 574 11.36 3.41 -13.45
N GLU A 575 10.81 2.94 -14.55
CA GLU A 575 10.31 3.80 -15.62
C GLU A 575 8.87 3.47 -15.99
N THR A 576 8.15 4.47 -16.49
CA THR A 576 6.87 4.22 -17.15
C THR A 576 7.13 3.56 -18.50
N VAL A 577 6.72 2.30 -18.64
CA VAL A 577 6.85 1.55 -19.88
C VAL A 577 5.54 1.64 -20.66
N GLY A 578 5.59 2.16 -21.89
CA GLY A 578 4.42 2.32 -22.77
C GLY A 578 3.85 1.02 -23.35
N SER A 579 4.17 -0.14 -22.78
CA SER A 579 3.71 -1.45 -23.24
C SER A 579 2.59 -1.97 -22.36
N SER A 580 1.51 -2.48 -22.96
CA SER A 580 0.41 -3.15 -22.24
C SER A 580 0.83 -4.44 -21.51
N SER A 581 2.04 -4.94 -21.76
CA SER A 581 2.63 -6.09 -21.07
C SER A 581 3.53 -5.71 -19.89
N ALA A 582 3.81 -4.42 -19.68
CA ALA A 582 4.58 -3.96 -18.54
C ALA A 582 3.87 -4.32 -17.24
N ARG A 583 4.60 -4.91 -16.30
CA ARG A 583 4.00 -5.35 -15.02
C ARG A 583 3.58 -4.15 -14.19
N THR A 584 4.31 -3.06 -14.32
CA THR A 584 4.13 -1.82 -13.55
C THR A 584 3.04 -0.90 -14.12
N ALA A 585 2.33 -1.32 -15.18
CA ALA A 585 1.22 -0.57 -15.73
C ALA A 585 0.09 -0.39 -14.68
N GLY A 586 -0.33 0.86 -14.45
CA GLY A 586 -1.36 1.18 -13.46
C GLY A 586 -0.88 1.12 -12.00
N MET A 587 0.41 0.94 -11.75
CA MET A 587 0.99 0.94 -10.41
C MET A 587 0.79 2.30 -9.73
N SER A 588 0.30 2.28 -8.49
CA SER A 588 0.04 3.49 -7.72
C SER A 588 1.35 4.16 -7.28
N THR A 589 1.32 5.48 -7.10
CA THR A 589 2.42 6.26 -6.51
C THR A 589 2.89 5.67 -5.17
N GLN A 590 1.94 5.20 -4.35
CA GLN A 590 2.25 4.56 -3.06
C GLN A 590 3.00 3.23 -3.25
N MET A 591 2.55 2.34 -4.13
CA MET A 591 3.21 1.07 -4.38
C MET A 591 4.62 1.27 -4.98
N LEU A 592 4.77 2.21 -5.91
CA LEU A 592 6.07 2.60 -6.46
C LEU A 592 7.03 3.10 -5.39
N THR A 593 6.56 4.00 -4.54
CA THR A 593 7.35 4.52 -3.43
C THR A 593 7.74 3.42 -2.45
N GLN A 594 6.84 2.47 -2.15
CA GLN A 594 7.13 1.32 -1.29
C GLN A 594 8.15 0.36 -1.90
N CYS A 595 8.06 0.07 -3.21
CA CYS A 595 9.04 -0.74 -3.92
C CYS A 595 10.43 -0.09 -3.89
N ALA A 596 10.51 1.20 -4.20
CA ALA A 596 11.76 1.94 -4.13
C ALA A 596 12.37 1.94 -2.72
N ARG A 597 11.55 2.15 -1.67
CA ARG A 597 12.01 2.06 -0.27
C ARG A 597 12.51 0.67 0.10
N ALA A 598 11.86 -0.38 -0.37
CA ALA A 598 12.24 -1.76 -0.08
C ALA A 598 13.57 -2.15 -0.75
N PHE A 599 13.72 -1.82 -2.05
CA PHE A 599 14.98 -2.00 -2.76
C PHE A 599 16.11 -1.19 -2.10
N CYS A 600 15.90 0.11 -1.89
CA CYS A 600 16.92 1.01 -1.33
C CYS A 600 17.28 0.64 0.12
N GLY A 601 16.30 0.26 0.93
CA GLY A 601 16.52 -0.19 2.29
C GLY A 601 17.32 -1.49 2.34
N ARG A 602 17.06 -2.43 1.42
CA ARG A 602 17.83 -3.67 1.31
C ARG A 602 19.29 -3.42 0.90
N VAL A 603 19.51 -2.53 -0.06
CA VAL A 603 20.83 -2.08 -0.51
C VAL A 603 21.60 -1.40 0.64
N ALA A 604 20.95 -0.49 1.37
CA ALA A 604 21.56 0.20 2.51
C ALA A 604 21.94 -0.79 3.64
N ALA A 605 21.07 -1.76 3.93
CA ALA A 605 21.34 -2.80 4.93
C ALA A 605 22.53 -3.70 4.54
N ALA A 606 22.84 -3.81 3.26
CA ALA A 606 24.02 -4.52 2.76
C ALA A 606 25.30 -3.65 2.77
N GLY A 607 25.23 -2.40 3.25
CA GLY A 607 26.38 -1.49 3.38
C GLY A 607 26.69 -0.66 2.14
N TYR A 608 25.83 -0.71 1.10
CA TYR A 608 26.00 0.07 -0.12
C TYR A 608 25.18 1.36 -0.09
N THR A 609 25.53 2.33 -0.95
CA THR A 609 24.76 3.56 -1.11
C THR A 609 23.57 3.31 -2.06
N PRO A 610 22.31 3.38 -1.59
CA PRO A 610 21.15 3.30 -2.48
C PRO A 610 20.91 4.62 -3.22
N MET A 611 20.31 4.51 -4.41
CA MET A 611 19.89 5.65 -5.21
C MET A 611 18.62 5.30 -6.01
N ILE A 612 17.79 6.30 -6.30
CA ILE A 612 16.58 6.15 -7.12
C ILE A 612 16.77 6.94 -8.41
N TYR A 613 16.55 6.29 -9.55
CA TYR A 613 16.51 6.93 -10.86
C TYR A 613 15.09 7.35 -11.22
N PHE A 614 14.93 8.56 -11.76
CA PHE A 614 13.65 9.04 -12.29
C PHE A 614 13.83 10.21 -13.24
N ASN A 615 12.87 10.39 -14.16
CA ASN A 615 12.70 11.67 -14.87
C ASN A 615 11.80 12.64 -14.09
N MET A 616 11.71 13.90 -14.54
CA MET A 616 10.92 14.93 -13.85
C MET A 616 9.45 14.54 -13.64
N SER A 617 8.81 13.92 -14.64
CA SER A 617 7.41 13.50 -14.54
C SER A 617 7.22 12.48 -13.42
N LEU A 618 8.15 11.53 -13.31
CA LEU A 618 8.11 10.53 -12.25
C LEU A 618 8.35 11.15 -10.88
N GLY A 619 9.37 12.01 -10.76
CA GLY A 619 9.68 12.70 -9.52
C GLY A 619 8.52 13.56 -9.00
N TYR A 620 7.83 14.27 -9.88
CA TYR A 620 6.71 15.13 -9.48
C TYR A 620 5.37 14.42 -9.33
N LEU A 621 5.09 13.40 -10.14
CA LEU A 621 3.73 12.83 -10.25
C LEU A 621 3.60 11.39 -9.78
N LYS A 622 4.71 10.64 -9.65
CA LYS A 622 4.69 9.19 -9.38
C LYS A 622 5.43 8.78 -8.12
N TYR A 623 6.42 9.54 -7.68
CA TYR A 623 7.06 9.33 -6.38
C TYR A 623 6.50 10.27 -5.33
N ASP A 624 6.27 9.75 -4.12
CA ASP A 624 6.25 10.59 -2.94
C ASP A 624 7.69 10.83 -2.49
N LEU A 625 8.31 11.89 -3.01
CA LEU A 625 9.71 12.22 -2.70
C LEU A 625 9.94 12.50 -1.21
N SER A 626 8.91 12.91 -0.47
CA SER A 626 9.03 13.14 0.98
C SER A 626 9.28 11.84 1.77
N ALA A 627 8.84 10.70 1.23
CA ALA A 627 9.02 9.39 1.82
C ALA A 627 10.32 8.68 1.40
N VAL A 628 11.05 9.23 0.42
CA VAL A 628 12.30 8.65 -0.11
C VAL A 628 13.49 9.63 -0.10
N GLN A 629 13.34 10.82 0.48
CA GLN A 629 14.37 11.87 0.54
C GLN A 629 15.66 11.47 1.29
N ASP A 630 15.62 10.40 2.10
CA ASP A 630 16.81 9.87 2.77
C ASP A 630 17.75 9.10 1.81
N TYR A 631 17.28 8.81 0.58
CA TYR A 631 18.06 8.16 -0.47
C TYR A 631 18.55 9.19 -1.49
N LYS A 632 19.65 8.86 -2.19
CA LYS A 632 20.16 9.73 -3.25
C LYS A 632 19.26 9.66 -4.49
N PHE A 633 19.18 10.76 -5.25
CA PHE A 633 18.43 10.83 -6.50
C PHE A 633 19.34 10.98 -7.71
N TRP A 634 19.00 10.22 -8.76
CA TRP A 634 19.55 10.34 -10.11
C TRP A 634 18.44 10.82 -11.05
N LEU A 635 18.54 12.09 -11.44
CA LEU A 635 17.55 12.75 -12.29
C LEU A 635 17.89 12.52 -13.76
N ALA A 636 16.92 12.10 -14.57
CA ALA A 636 16.98 12.21 -16.03
C ALA A 636 16.26 13.48 -16.51
N GLN A 637 17.03 14.38 -17.13
CA GLN A 637 16.50 15.59 -17.76
C GLN A 637 17.43 16.08 -18.86
N TYR A 638 17.00 16.01 -20.12
CA TYR A 638 17.86 16.33 -21.27
C TYR A 638 17.79 17.82 -21.64
N THR A 639 18.38 18.67 -20.79
CA THR A 639 18.43 20.13 -20.94
C THR A 639 19.84 20.66 -20.70
N ALA A 640 20.13 21.90 -21.12
CA ALA A 640 21.45 22.51 -20.91
C ALA A 640 21.79 22.75 -19.43
N THR A 641 20.78 22.97 -18.60
CA THR A 641 20.90 23.12 -17.14
C THR A 641 19.70 22.43 -16.47
N PRO A 642 19.83 21.91 -15.25
CA PRO A 642 18.73 21.23 -14.58
C PRO A 642 17.67 22.25 -14.13
N THR A 643 16.39 21.88 -14.27
CA THR A 643 15.25 22.71 -13.82
C THR A 643 14.34 22.01 -12.82
N PHE A 644 14.68 20.79 -12.43
CA PHE A 644 13.98 20.09 -11.36
C PHE A 644 14.14 20.83 -10.03
N TYR A 645 13.03 20.95 -9.30
CA TYR A 645 12.91 21.79 -8.11
C TYR A 645 13.63 21.19 -6.90
N TYR A 646 13.55 19.87 -6.70
CA TYR A 646 14.16 19.20 -5.56
C TYR A 646 15.62 18.81 -5.83
N ASP A 647 16.40 18.67 -4.77
CA ASP A 647 17.82 18.33 -4.83
C ASP A 647 18.02 16.92 -5.39
N PHE A 648 19.12 16.72 -6.12
CA PHE A 648 19.54 15.43 -6.68
C PHE A 648 21.07 15.35 -6.69
N GLN A 649 21.62 14.13 -6.63
CA GLN A 649 23.08 13.90 -6.49
C GLN A 649 23.72 13.35 -7.75
N MET A 650 22.92 12.97 -8.75
CA MET A 650 23.39 12.62 -10.09
C MET A 650 22.38 13.13 -11.12
N TRP A 651 22.87 13.55 -12.29
CA TRP A 651 22.04 14.03 -13.38
C TRP A 651 22.48 13.43 -14.71
N GLN A 652 21.57 12.68 -15.33
CA GLN A 652 21.67 12.23 -16.71
C GLN A 652 21.20 13.39 -17.61
N TYR A 653 22.17 14.05 -18.24
CA TYR A 653 21.93 15.29 -18.98
C TYR A 653 21.74 15.09 -20.48
N THR A 654 22.08 13.91 -21.01
CA THR A 654 21.80 13.53 -22.40
C THR A 654 21.82 12.02 -22.58
N SER A 655 21.01 11.52 -23.51
CA SER A 655 21.03 10.14 -24.00
C SER A 655 21.70 9.96 -25.37
N SER A 656 22.34 11.02 -25.85
CA SER A 656 22.94 11.10 -27.19
C SER A 656 24.41 11.53 -27.14
N GLY A 657 25.09 11.24 -26.02
CA GLY A 657 26.51 11.48 -25.89
C GLY A 657 27.35 10.62 -26.83
N THR A 658 28.62 10.99 -26.97
CA THR A 658 29.61 10.21 -27.72
C THR A 658 30.90 10.18 -26.92
N VAL A 659 31.39 8.97 -26.66
CA VAL A 659 32.63 8.72 -25.88
C VAL A 659 33.49 7.75 -26.66
N ASP A 660 34.78 8.09 -26.85
CA ASP A 660 35.71 7.17 -27.53
C ASP A 660 35.81 5.84 -26.76
N GLY A 661 35.71 4.74 -27.49
CA GLY A 661 35.59 3.39 -26.94
C GLY A 661 34.18 2.86 -26.77
N ILE A 662 33.12 3.69 -26.93
CA ILE A 662 31.72 3.25 -26.90
C ILE A 662 31.11 3.40 -28.31
N PRO A 663 30.65 2.31 -28.94
CA PRO A 663 29.92 2.40 -30.21
C PRO A 663 28.56 3.09 -30.05
N GLY A 664 28.28 4.06 -30.92
CA GLY A 664 26.97 4.73 -30.99
C GLY A 664 26.73 5.74 -29.87
N ASN A 665 25.45 5.98 -29.57
CA ASN A 665 25.05 6.92 -28.53
C ASN A 665 25.25 6.29 -27.14
N VAL A 666 25.63 7.14 -26.19
CA VAL A 666 25.73 6.77 -24.78
C VAL A 666 25.08 7.82 -23.89
N ASP A 667 24.44 7.35 -22.83
CA ASP A 667 23.89 8.20 -21.78
C ASP A 667 25.03 8.81 -20.96
N MET A 668 24.94 10.11 -20.70
CA MET A 668 26.00 10.87 -20.01
C MET A 668 25.50 11.47 -18.71
N ASP A 669 26.33 11.32 -17.69
CA ASP A 669 26.01 11.73 -16.32
C ASP A 669 27.01 12.70 -15.74
N ILE A 670 26.51 13.55 -14.85
CA ILE A 670 27.32 14.30 -13.90
C ILE A 670 26.88 13.96 -12.47
N SER A 671 27.82 13.52 -11.64
CA SER A 671 27.60 13.28 -10.21
C SER A 671 28.15 14.44 -9.39
N PHE A 672 27.43 14.81 -8.34
CA PHE A 672 27.75 15.91 -7.44
C PHE A 672 28.12 15.37 -6.06
N GLU A 673 29.36 15.61 -5.65
CA GLU A 673 29.92 15.24 -4.36
C GLU A 673 29.98 16.48 -3.48
N ARG A 674 29.20 16.46 -2.39
CA ARG A 674 29.08 17.55 -1.40
C ARG A 674 29.62 17.13 -0.05
#